data_AF-A0A932T1I4-F1
#
_entry.id   AF-A0A932T1I4-F1
#
_cell.length_a   1.000
_cell.length_b   1.000
_cell.length_c   1.000
_cell.angle_alpha   90.00
_cell.angle_beta   90.00
_cell.angle_gamma   90.00
#
_symmetry.space_group_name_H-M   'P 1'
#
loop_
_entity.id
_entity.type
_entity.pdbx_description
1 polymer ?
#
loop_
_entity_poly.entity_id
_entity_poly.type
_entity_poly.pdbx_seq_one_letter_code
_entity_poly.pdbx_strand_id
1 'polypeptide(L)'
;MAKFLRLMAEWLGQVILGFIQLFLINDSLGGKVLKSRLRLAVVAFALLLSPVAAADGPAVRIALVGDSTVASYEQPPADRPDLTGWGQVFGEFFDGRVEVRNFAASGRSAKSFVAEGRWQPVLDAHPDYVFIQFGHNDQKEGDRFADPEKEFPDQLRKYIADARAARAVHVLVTPVARRTFENGKPATTLMPYAEAMRKVGRETHTPVIDLHAASFELYGRLGDDASADLSAAATDRTHFSRKGARAMAGLVVAGLPRALPQLIPFLKEHSAAAVPGLAPSELPGPIRLALPPVLYAVVGIETNVYFDNVVLALNPANYAFDVHCPKGRHQQERWTFTPLAADAGDHPFEIDVRNEQNEFISRGRSVLRVIPAARGEGKDASLLCIGDSLTHASVYPQRVLALCEKPSNPRLTLIGSHTLPNLPDKVRHEGYGGWTALRFATHATGTPRAGNYAQRASPFLYPGADGKPALDFGAYCRDVSGGKAPDFVTIFLGPNDIFSLNDATLEAGLATMLDHYDLLIGMVHKFSPSTRVGVMLPVPAAASQDAFGANYATGQTRWQYKRNQHRLVEWMLDRYGGRDSERIHLVPTHANLDCQHNYPTEESLWNADTPLKGLRQNNGVHPSDPGYDQIGNSLYAWIKANVE
;
A
#
# COMPACT_ATOMS: atom_id res chain seq x y z
N MET A 1 35.98 12.64 -2.37
CA MET A 1 35.77 12.74 -3.84
C MET A 1 37.06 13.03 -4.62
N ALA A 2 37.73 14.18 -4.43
CA ALA A 2 38.89 14.58 -5.24
C ALA A 2 40.07 13.58 -5.23
N LYS A 3 40.38 12.97 -4.07
CA LYS A 3 41.44 11.95 -3.95
C LYS A 3 41.10 10.65 -4.69
N PHE A 4 39.82 10.28 -4.72
CA PHE A 4 39.32 9.11 -5.46
C PHE A 4 39.35 9.35 -6.97
N LEU A 5 38.94 10.53 -7.42
CA LEU A 5 39.02 10.94 -8.84
C LEU A 5 40.47 10.98 -9.34
N ARG A 6 41.41 11.42 -8.51
CA ARG A 6 42.85 11.42 -8.85
C ARG A 6 43.42 10.00 -8.97
N LEU A 7 43.08 9.11 -8.05
CA LEU A 7 43.47 7.70 -8.09
C LEU A 7 42.88 6.97 -9.31
N MET A 8 41.62 7.27 -9.66
CA MET A 8 40.97 6.79 -10.89
C MET A 8 41.69 7.28 -12.15
N ALA A 9 42.08 8.55 -12.21
CA ALA A 9 42.81 9.11 -13.35
C ALA A 9 44.22 8.50 -13.50
N GLU A 10 44.92 8.28 -12.40
CA GLU A 10 46.24 7.63 -12.38
C GLU A 10 46.13 6.15 -12.80
N TRP A 11 45.11 5.43 -12.32
CA TRP A 11 44.82 4.06 -12.73
C TRP A 11 44.46 3.96 -14.22
N LEU A 12 43.60 4.84 -14.73
CA LEU A 12 43.29 4.92 -16.17
C LEU A 12 44.54 5.22 -17.00
N GLY A 13 45.40 6.12 -16.52
CA GLY A 13 46.67 6.46 -17.17
C GLY A 13 47.58 5.23 -17.35
N GLN A 14 47.68 4.37 -16.33
CA GLN A 14 48.45 3.13 -16.42
C GLN A 14 47.83 2.10 -17.36
N VAL A 15 46.51 1.98 -17.38
CA VAL A 15 45.79 1.11 -18.33
C VAL A 15 46.04 1.56 -19.77
N ILE A 16 45.98 2.86 -20.04
CA ILE A 16 46.27 3.45 -21.36
C ILE A 16 47.72 3.18 -21.79
N LEU A 17 48.68 3.35 -20.88
CA LEU A 17 50.10 3.03 -21.14
C LEU A 17 50.31 1.55 -21.48
N GLY A 18 49.61 0.64 -20.80
CA GLY A 18 49.62 -0.79 -21.10
C GLY A 18 49.08 -1.11 -22.49
N PHE A 19 47.98 -0.46 -22.91
CA PHE A 19 47.44 -0.63 -24.26
C PHE A 19 48.33 -0.03 -25.34
N ILE A 20 49.01 1.10 -25.08
CA ILE A 20 50.00 1.69 -26.00
C ILE A 20 51.21 0.76 -26.16
N GLN A 21 51.71 0.17 -25.08
CA GLN A 21 52.81 -0.81 -25.15
C GLN A 21 52.39 -2.06 -25.94
N LEU A 22 51.18 -2.58 -25.76
CA LEU A 22 50.66 -3.68 -26.58
C LEU A 22 50.54 -3.31 -28.06
N PHE A 23 50.15 -2.06 -28.36
CA PHE A 23 50.05 -1.55 -29.73
C PHE A 23 51.43 -1.47 -30.41
N LEU A 24 52.46 -1.00 -29.69
CA LEU A 24 53.83 -0.92 -30.20
C LEU A 24 54.47 -2.31 -30.40
N ILE A 25 54.19 -3.28 -29.52
CA ILE A 25 54.65 -4.67 -29.67
C ILE A 25 54.04 -5.31 -30.93
N ASN A 26 52.75 -5.05 -31.19
CA ASN A 26 52.03 -5.59 -32.34
C ASN A 26 52.46 -4.97 -33.68
N ASP A 27 52.99 -3.74 -33.70
CA ASP A 27 53.45 -3.10 -34.93
C ASP A 27 54.69 -3.80 -35.53
N SER A 28 55.44 -4.56 -34.71
CA SER A 28 56.56 -5.40 -35.15
C SER A 28 56.15 -6.71 -35.85
N LEU A 29 54.88 -7.13 -35.76
CA LEU A 29 54.41 -8.46 -36.20
C LEU A 29 53.66 -8.48 -37.54
N GLY A 30 53.66 -7.39 -38.32
CA GLY A 30 53.34 -7.42 -39.76
C GLY A 30 51.90 -7.81 -40.19
N GLY A 31 50.98 -8.09 -39.27
CA GLY A 31 49.63 -8.57 -39.61
C GLY A 31 48.66 -7.47 -40.08
N LYS A 32 48.44 -7.35 -41.40
CA LYS A 32 47.54 -6.34 -42.01
C LYS A 32 46.07 -6.41 -41.55
N VAL A 33 45.57 -7.58 -41.13
CA VAL A 33 44.14 -7.78 -40.77
C VAL A 33 43.81 -7.33 -39.34
N LEU A 34 44.77 -7.37 -38.42
CA LEU A 34 44.58 -6.89 -37.05
C LEU A 34 44.65 -5.36 -36.96
N LYS A 35 45.33 -4.71 -37.91
CA LYS A 35 45.51 -3.24 -37.99
C LYS A 35 44.21 -2.48 -38.26
N SER A 36 43.26 -3.05 -39.01
CA SER A 36 41.98 -2.39 -39.33
C SER A 36 40.96 -2.47 -38.19
N ARG A 37 40.89 -3.61 -37.50
CA ARG A 37 39.96 -3.81 -36.36
C ARG A 37 40.38 -3.02 -35.11
N LEU A 38 41.69 -2.89 -34.85
CA LEU A 38 42.20 -2.13 -33.71
C LEU A 38 42.08 -0.61 -33.92
N ARG A 39 42.25 -0.12 -35.16
CA ARG A 39 42.00 1.30 -35.50
C ARG A 39 40.52 1.67 -35.35
N LEU A 40 39.60 0.78 -35.72
CA LEU A 40 38.16 1.01 -35.53
C LEU A 40 37.79 1.05 -34.05
N ALA A 41 38.39 0.18 -33.23
CA ALA A 41 38.18 0.17 -31.78
C ALA A 41 38.71 1.44 -31.10
N VAL A 42 39.90 1.93 -31.49
CA VAL A 42 40.49 3.16 -30.92
C VAL A 42 39.72 4.42 -31.35
N VAL A 43 39.22 4.49 -32.59
CA VAL A 43 38.38 5.63 -33.04
C VAL A 43 37.00 5.60 -32.39
N ALA A 44 36.38 4.42 -32.23
CA ALA A 44 35.12 4.28 -31.51
C ALA A 44 35.28 4.64 -30.03
N PHE A 45 36.41 4.29 -29.40
CA PHE A 45 36.71 4.63 -28.02
C PHE A 45 37.07 6.11 -27.83
N ALA A 46 37.71 6.75 -28.82
CA ALA A 46 38.00 8.19 -28.82
C ALA A 46 36.73 9.04 -29.05
N LEU A 47 35.76 8.55 -29.83
CA LEU A 47 34.45 9.19 -29.99
C LEU A 47 33.57 9.08 -28.74
N LEU A 48 33.72 7.99 -27.96
CA LEU A 48 33.07 7.81 -26.65
C LEU A 48 33.68 8.67 -25.52
N LEU A 49 34.86 9.26 -25.75
CA LEU A 49 35.61 10.08 -24.79
C LEU A 49 35.72 11.56 -25.18
N SER A 50 34.99 12.00 -26.22
CA SER A 50 34.86 13.42 -26.49
C SER A 50 34.14 14.07 -25.30
N PRO A 51 34.73 15.05 -24.60
CA PRO A 51 34.01 15.75 -23.56
C PRO A 51 32.83 16.44 -24.24
N VAL A 52 31.61 16.04 -23.86
CA VAL A 52 30.44 16.84 -24.15
C VAL A 52 30.72 18.18 -23.49
N ALA A 53 31.04 19.19 -24.29
CA ALA A 53 31.07 20.56 -23.83
C ALA A 53 29.69 20.81 -23.20
N ALA A 54 29.67 21.07 -21.89
CA ALA A 54 28.45 21.46 -21.21
C ALA A 54 27.91 22.70 -21.94
N ALA A 55 26.75 22.57 -22.57
CA ALA A 55 26.06 23.70 -23.13
C ALA A 55 25.65 24.60 -21.96
N ASP A 56 26.08 25.87 -21.95
CA ASP A 56 25.80 26.87 -20.91
C ASP A 56 24.33 27.36 -20.90
N GLY A 57 23.36 26.44 -21.00
CA GLY A 57 21.91 26.73 -20.93
C GLY A 57 21.18 25.79 -19.96
N PRO A 58 19.94 26.12 -19.54
CA PRO A 58 19.14 25.21 -18.72
C PRO A 58 18.97 23.88 -19.47
N ALA A 59 19.28 22.78 -18.79
CA ALA A 59 19.24 21.44 -19.36
C ALA A 59 17.80 20.95 -19.63
N VAL A 60 16.79 21.57 -18.98
CA VAL A 60 15.38 21.20 -19.07
C VAL A 60 14.48 22.43 -19.04
N ARG A 61 13.51 22.51 -19.94
CA ARG A 61 12.48 23.56 -20.00
C ARG A 61 11.10 22.98 -19.68
N ILE A 62 10.46 23.53 -18.66
CA ILE A 62 9.11 23.17 -18.24
C ILE A 62 8.16 24.31 -18.59
N ALA A 63 7.08 24.02 -19.31
CA ALA A 63 5.96 24.93 -19.49
C ALA A 63 4.80 24.54 -18.56
N LEU A 64 4.24 25.53 -17.86
CA LEU A 64 3.02 25.36 -17.06
C LEU A 64 1.86 26.02 -17.77
N VAL A 65 0.74 25.30 -17.88
CA VAL A 65 -0.48 25.74 -18.53
C VAL A 65 -1.65 25.54 -17.59
N GLY A 66 -2.47 26.57 -17.44
CA GLY A 66 -3.67 26.48 -16.64
C GLY A 66 -4.35 27.80 -16.35
N ASP A 67 -5.12 27.79 -15.26
CA ASP A 67 -5.99 28.89 -14.85
C ASP A 67 -5.39 29.78 -13.74
N SER A 68 -6.25 30.49 -13.00
CA SER A 68 -5.88 31.41 -11.93
C SER A 68 -5.16 30.74 -10.76
N THR A 69 -5.32 29.43 -10.56
CA THR A 69 -4.66 28.67 -9.50
C THR A 69 -3.21 28.30 -9.86
N VAL A 70 -2.84 28.41 -11.14
CA VAL A 70 -1.49 28.15 -11.66
C VAL A 70 -0.75 29.46 -11.99
N ALA A 71 -1.47 30.48 -12.47
CA ALA A 71 -0.92 31.72 -13.03
C ALA A 71 0.02 32.52 -12.11
N SER A 72 0.93 33.27 -12.71
CA SER A 72 1.77 34.24 -12.02
C SER A 72 1.06 35.60 -11.88
N TYR A 73 1.22 36.25 -10.73
CA TYR A 73 0.67 37.57 -10.43
C TYR A 73 1.80 38.52 -10.02
N GLU A 74 2.36 39.25 -10.98
CA GLU A 74 3.41 40.25 -10.72
C GLU A 74 2.85 41.51 -10.03
N GLN A 75 1.60 41.85 -10.34
CA GLN A 75 0.86 42.97 -9.75
C GLN A 75 -0.47 42.44 -9.19
N PRO A 76 -0.44 41.79 -8.02
CA PRO A 76 -1.64 41.27 -7.40
C PRO A 76 -2.62 42.42 -7.05
N PRO A 77 -3.94 42.18 -7.09
CA PRO A 77 -4.94 43.17 -6.69
C PRO A 77 -4.74 43.65 -5.25
N ALA A 78 -5.08 44.92 -4.97
CA ALA A 78 -4.90 45.51 -3.65
C ALA A 78 -5.68 44.80 -2.52
N ASP A 79 -6.80 44.15 -2.84
CA ASP A 79 -7.62 43.36 -1.92
C ASP A 79 -7.05 41.96 -1.63
N ARG A 80 -6.11 41.48 -2.46
CA ARG A 80 -5.43 40.18 -2.35
C ARG A 80 -3.95 40.31 -2.67
N PRO A 81 -3.17 41.07 -1.88
CA PRO A 81 -1.78 41.41 -2.21
C PRO A 81 -0.81 40.23 -2.21
N ASP A 82 -1.20 39.09 -1.62
CA ASP A 82 -0.39 37.85 -1.60
C ASP A 82 -0.90 36.78 -2.57
N LEU A 83 -1.81 37.15 -3.50
CA LEU A 83 -2.36 36.26 -4.51
C LEU A 83 -1.24 35.62 -5.34
N THR A 84 -1.09 34.31 -5.23
CA THR A 84 -0.02 33.56 -5.88
C THR A 84 -0.59 32.26 -6.47
N GLY A 85 -0.33 31.97 -7.75
CA GLY A 85 -0.61 30.65 -8.31
C GLY A 85 0.51 29.67 -8.00
N TRP A 86 0.22 28.37 -7.88
CA TRP A 86 1.25 27.38 -7.54
C TRP A 86 2.36 27.32 -8.60
N GLY A 87 2.03 27.59 -9.87
CA GLY A 87 2.99 27.63 -10.95
C GLY A 87 4.01 28.76 -10.83
N GLN A 88 3.66 29.85 -10.15
CA GLN A 88 4.58 30.98 -9.89
C GLN A 88 5.74 30.58 -8.98
N VAL A 89 5.51 29.65 -8.04
CA VAL A 89 6.51 29.19 -7.07
C VAL A 89 7.06 27.79 -7.39
N PHE A 90 6.57 27.14 -8.44
CA PHE A 90 6.96 25.78 -8.82
C PHE A 90 8.45 25.66 -9.16
N GLY A 91 9.02 26.67 -9.83
CA GLY A 91 10.45 26.72 -10.14
C GLY A 91 11.35 26.76 -8.90
N GLU A 92 10.83 27.14 -7.73
CA GLU A 92 11.61 27.19 -6.49
C GLU A 92 12.11 25.81 -6.04
N PHE A 93 11.43 24.73 -6.46
CA PHE A 93 11.76 23.35 -6.12
C PHE A 93 12.84 22.72 -7.01
N PHE A 94 13.23 23.38 -8.09
CA PHE A 94 14.26 22.88 -9.01
C PHE A 94 15.56 23.65 -8.87
N ASP A 95 16.68 23.00 -9.17
CA ASP A 95 18.00 23.64 -9.25
C ASP A 95 18.16 24.47 -10.54
N GLY A 96 19.31 25.13 -10.69
CA GLY A 96 19.57 26.05 -11.80
C GLY A 96 19.60 25.41 -13.20
N ARG A 97 19.44 24.09 -13.32
CA ARG A 97 19.40 23.37 -14.60
C ARG A 97 17.99 23.32 -15.21
N VAL A 98 16.95 23.74 -14.48
CA VAL A 98 15.57 23.76 -14.98
C VAL A 98 15.08 25.19 -15.14
N GLU A 99 14.56 25.48 -16.32
CA GLU A 99 13.81 26.70 -16.59
C GLU A 99 12.31 26.39 -16.54
N VAL A 100 11.58 27.03 -15.61
CA VAL A 100 10.12 26.95 -15.56
C VAL A 100 9.52 28.20 -16.16
N ARG A 101 8.75 28.05 -17.25
CA ARG A 101 7.97 29.11 -17.89
C ARG A 101 6.49 28.90 -17.60
N ASN A 102 5.89 29.84 -16.86
CA ASN A 102 4.47 29.78 -16.53
C ASN A 102 3.63 30.55 -17.55
N PHE A 103 2.89 29.82 -18.38
CA PHE A 103 1.97 30.37 -19.39
C PHE A 103 0.52 30.40 -18.90
N ALA A 104 0.25 29.94 -17.69
CA ALA A 104 -1.10 29.93 -17.14
C ALA A 104 -1.68 31.35 -17.02
N ALA A 105 -2.98 31.46 -17.22
CA ALA A 105 -3.66 32.75 -17.29
C ALA A 105 -4.94 32.73 -16.45
N SER A 106 -5.08 33.74 -15.59
CA SER A 106 -6.24 33.87 -14.70
C SER A 106 -7.56 33.92 -15.47
N GLY A 107 -8.57 33.19 -14.99
CA GLY A 107 -9.91 33.15 -15.57
C GLY A 107 -10.09 32.30 -16.83
N ARG A 108 -9.05 31.58 -17.30
CA ARG A 108 -9.12 30.76 -18.51
C ARG A 108 -9.65 29.36 -18.22
N SER A 109 -10.38 28.79 -19.17
CA SER A 109 -10.76 27.38 -19.23
C SER A 109 -9.90 26.66 -20.28
N ALA A 110 -9.96 25.33 -20.34
CA ALA A 110 -9.24 24.56 -21.36
C ALA A 110 -9.61 25.02 -22.78
N LYS A 111 -10.90 25.36 -22.98
CA LYS A 111 -11.44 25.89 -24.25
C LYS A 111 -10.98 27.32 -24.52
N SER A 112 -11.15 28.23 -23.55
CA SER A 112 -10.87 29.65 -23.78
C SER A 112 -9.38 29.92 -23.99
N PHE A 113 -8.50 29.12 -23.37
CA PHE A 113 -7.06 29.25 -23.53
C PHE A 113 -6.59 29.00 -24.98
N VAL A 114 -7.19 28.03 -25.68
CA VAL A 114 -6.95 27.83 -27.13
C VAL A 114 -7.59 28.94 -27.96
N ALA A 115 -8.85 29.29 -27.67
CA ALA A 115 -9.59 30.29 -28.44
C ALA A 115 -8.92 31.67 -28.42
N GLU A 116 -8.27 32.03 -27.32
CA GLU A 116 -7.50 33.27 -27.16
C GLU A 116 -6.08 33.19 -27.76
N GLY A 117 -5.72 32.10 -28.43
CA GLY A 117 -4.41 31.93 -29.06
C GLY A 117 -3.25 31.72 -28.06
N ARG A 118 -3.54 31.35 -26.81
CA ARG A 118 -2.51 31.21 -25.75
C ARG A 118 -1.74 29.90 -25.82
N TRP A 119 -2.27 28.90 -26.53
CA TRP A 119 -1.62 27.60 -26.65
C TRP A 119 -0.40 27.61 -27.59
N GLN A 120 -0.48 28.32 -28.73
CA GLN A 120 0.61 28.34 -29.70
C GLN A 120 1.93 28.90 -29.11
N PRO A 121 1.93 30.01 -28.34
CA PRO A 121 3.13 30.49 -27.65
C PRO A 121 3.77 29.47 -26.69
N VAL A 122 2.99 28.54 -26.12
CA VAL A 122 3.54 27.47 -25.27
C VAL A 122 4.38 26.51 -26.10
N LEU A 123 3.89 26.13 -27.28
CA LEU A 123 4.60 25.23 -28.19
C LEU A 123 5.82 25.92 -28.83
N ASP A 124 5.70 27.20 -29.18
CA ASP A 124 6.79 28.01 -29.75
C ASP A 124 7.94 28.25 -28.75
N ALA A 125 7.68 28.09 -27.45
CA ALA A 125 8.72 28.10 -26.42
C ALA A 125 9.56 26.80 -26.41
N HIS A 126 9.19 25.80 -27.22
CA HIS A 126 9.83 24.50 -27.35
C HIS A 126 10.10 23.81 -26.00
N PRO A 127 9.07 23.61 -25.15
CA PRO A 127 9.26 23.00 -23.84
C PRO A 127 9.65 21.52 -23.96
N ASP A 128 10.49 21.06 -23.03
CA ASP A 128 10.77 19.63 -22.86
C ASP A 128 9.62 18.95 -22.11
N TYR A 129 8.99 19.66 -21.16
CA TYR A 129 7.84 19.19 -20.40
C TYR A 129 6.69 20.21 -20.41
N VAL A 130 5.44 19.75 -20.49
CA VAL A 130 4.24 20.59 -20.37
C VAL A 130 3.31 20.04 -19.30
N PHE A 131 3.03 20.86 -18.28
CA PHE A 131 2.06 20.57 -17.23
C PHE A 131 0.74 21.27 -17.56
N ILE A 132 -0.34 20.50 -17.64
CA ILE A 132 -1.64 21.00 -18.07
C ILE A 132 -2.64 20.85 -16.92
N GLN A 133 -3.16 21.97 -16.41
CA GLN A 133 -4.17 21.99 -15.35
C GLN A 133 -5.35 22.92 -15.69
N PHE A 134 -6.55 22.36 -15.80
CA PHE A 134 -7.79 23.12 -16.00
C PHE A 134 -8.96 22.49 -15.21
N GLY A 135 -10.12 23.14 -15.19
CA GLY A 135 -11.33 22.66 -14.52
C GLY A 135 -12.07 23.75 -13.75
N HIS A 136 -11.38 24.75 -13.18
CA HIS A 136 -12.04 25.76 -12.33
C HIS A 136 -13.01 26.65 -13.11
N ASN A 137 -12.63 27.06 -14.31
CA ASN A 137 -13.45 27.92 -15.16
C ASN A 137 -14.27 27.13 -16.17
N ASP A 138 -13.91 25.88 -16.43
CA ASP A 138 -14.64 24.95 -17.29
C ASP A 138 -16.02 24.60 -16.71
N GLN A 139 -16.18 24.62 -15.38
CA GLN A 139 -17.47 24.45 -14.70
C GLN A 139 -18.37 25.68 -14.71
N LYS A 140 -17.91 26.84 -15.21
CA LYS A 140 -18.68 28.08 -15.22
C LYS A 140 -19.46 28.20 -16.51
N GLU A 141 -20.71 28.64 -16.41
CA GLU A 141 -21.59 28.86 -17.55
C GLU A 141 -21.03 29.86 -18.58
N GLY A 142 -21.60 29.84 -19.79
CA GLY A 142 -21.22 30.70 -20.92
C GLY A 142 -20.03 30.16 -21.72
N ASP A 143 -19.26 31.06 -22.34
CA ASP A 143 -18.22 30.69 -23.32
C ASP A 143 -17.03 29.91 -22.73
N ARG A 144 -16.92 29.85 -21.40
CA ARG A 144 -15.88 29.09 -20.69
C ARG A 144 -16.29 27.66 -20.39
N PHE A 145 -17.59 27.37 -20.41
CA PHE A 145 -18.13 26.06 -20.08
C PHE A 145 -17.57 24.99 -21.00
N ALA A 146 -17.18 23.86 -20.42
CA ALA A 146 -16.85 22.65 -21.14
C ALA A 146 -17.39 21.46 -20.36
N ASP A 147 -18.34 20.73 -20.95
CA ASP A 147 -18.93 19.53 -20.34
C ASP A 147 -17.83 18.54 -19.91
N PRO A 148 -17.73 18.15 -18.61
CA PRO A 148 -16.71 17.27 -18.10
C PRO A 148 -16.76 15.85 -18.69
N GLU A 149 -17.89 15.42 -19.28
CA GLU A 149 -18.02 14.10 -19.90
C GLU A 149 -17.67 14.10 -21.39
N LYS A 150 -17.74 15.27 -22.05
CA LYS A 150 -17.62 15.39 -23.51
C LYS A 150 -16.57 16.41 -23.91
N GLU A 151 -16.90 17.70 -23.83
CA GLU A 151 -16.08 18.78 -24.39
C GLU A 151 -14.74 18.92 -23.67
N PHE A 152 -14.71 18.83 -22.35
CA PHE A 152 -13.48 18.98 -21.58
C PHE A 152 -12.47 17.86 -21.87
N PRO A 153 -12.85 16.56 -21.86
CA PRO A 153 -12.00 15.49 -22.36
C PRO A 153 -11.45 15.71 -23.78
N ASP A 154 -12.29 16.18 -24.71
CA ASP A 154 -11.88 16.44 -26.09
C ASP A 154 -10.81 17.53 -26.17
N GLN A 155 -10.95 18.60 -25.38
CA GLN A 155 -9.92 19.63 -25.29
C GLN A 155 -8.61 19.08 -24.74
N LEU A 156 -8.66 18.29 -23.66
CA LEU A 156 -7.45 17.68 -23.08
C LEU A 156 -6.73 16.78 -24.08
N ARG A 157 -7.46 15.96 -24.86
CA ARG A 157 -6.87 15.13 -25.92
C ARG A 157 -6.18 15.98 -26.98
N LYS A 158 -6.73 17.16 -27.31
CA LYS A 158 -6.09 18.10 -28.23
C LYS A 158 -4.77 18.66 -27.67
N TYR A 159 -4.74 19.13 -26.43
CA TYR A 159 -3.50 19.57 -25.79
C TYR A 159 -2.42 18.48 -25.79
N ILE A 160 -2.83 17.25 -25.48
CA ILE A 160 -1.95 16.07 -25.48
C ILE A 160 -1.42 15.78 -26.89
N ALA A 161 -2.28 15.80 -27.90
CA ALA A 161 -1.89 15.55 -29.29
C ALA A 161 -0.90 16.62 -29.79
N ASP A 162 -1.19 17.89 -29.51
CA ASP A 162 -0.34 19.01 -29.92
C ASP A 162 1.02 18.98 -29.22
N ALA A 163 1.04 18.75 -27.89
CA ALA A 163 2.28 18.61 -27.13
C ALA A 163 3.12 17.42 -27.62
N ARG A 164 2.47 16.30 -27.92
CA ARG A 164 3.12 15.10 -28.49
C ARG A 164 3.69 15.38 -29.88
N ALA A 165 2.96 16.10 -30.73
CA ALA A 165 3.45 16.51 -32.05
C ALA A 165 4.67 17.45 -31.96
N ALA A 166 4.69 18.33 -30.96
CA ALA A 166 5.82 19.18 -30.62
C ALA A 166 6.96 18.44 -29.88
N ARG A 167 6.84 17.13 -29.65
CA ARG A 167 7.79 16.27 -28.93
C ARG A 167 8.03 16.68 -27.47
N ALA A 168 7.08 17.37 -26.85
CA ALA A 168 7.12 17.69 -25.44
C ALA A 168 6.49 16.56 -24.59
N VAL A 169 7.13 16.24 -23.47
CA VAL A 169 6.59 15.30 -22.48
C VAL A 169 5.45 15.99 -21.73
N HIS A 170 4.23 15.48 -21.85
CA HIS A 170 3.03 16.10 -21.30
C HIS A 170 2.57 15.36 -20.04
N VAL A 171 2.10 16.12 -19.06
CA VAL A 171 1.49 15.61 -17.83
C VAL A 171 0.20 16.39 -17.55
N LEU A 172 -0.85 15.67 -17.17
CA LEU A 172 -2.06 16.29 -16.65
C LEU A 172 -1.91 16.49 -15.14
N VAL A 173 -2.30 17.65 -14.65
CA VAL A 173 -2.45 17.92 -13.21
C VAL A 173 -3.94 18.15 -12.96
N THR A 174 -4.56 17.34 -12.09
CA THR A 174 -6.00 17.51 -11.80
C THR A 174 -6.26 18.88 -11.16
N PRO A 175 -7.45 19.49 -11.37
CA PRO A 175 -7.73 20.79 -10.75
C PRO A 175 -7.65 20.66 -9.23
N VAL A 176 -6.90 21.56 -8.59
CA VAL A 176 -6.83 21.65 -7.13
C VAL A 176 -8.24 21.72 -6.51
N ALA A 177 -8.42 21.09 -5.35
CA ALA A 177 -9.67 21.18 -4.61
C ALA A 177 -9.92 22.63 -4.18
N ARG A 178 -11.19 23.02 -4.09
CA ARG A 178 -11.54 24.27 -3.41
C ARG A 178 -11.54 24.05 -1.91
N ARG A 179 -11.25 25.11 -1.16
CA ARG A 179 -11.34 25.16 0.29
C ARG A 179 -12.79 25.29 0.76
N THR A 180 -13.66 24.44 0.23
CA THR A 180 -15.11 24.40 0.50
C THR A 180 -15.39 23.31 1.52
N PHE A 181 -16.19 23.64 2.53
CA PHE A 181 -16.58 22.72 3.59
C PHE A 181 -18.09 22.70 3.76
N GLU A 182 -18.64 21.51 3.94
CA GLU A 182 -20.05 21.28 4.27
C GLU A 182 -20.09 20.44 5.55
N ASN A 183 -20.78 20.94 6.59
CA ASN A 183 -20.87 20.29 7.90
C ASN A 183 -19.49 19.89 8.47
N GLY A 184 -18.48 20.77 8.30
CA GLY A 184 -17.11 20.55 8.77
C GLY A 184 -16.28 19.55 7.98
N LYS A 185 -16.80 19.01 6.86
CA LYS A 185 -16.07 18.10 5.96
C LYS A 185 -15.77 18.80 4.63
N PRO A 186 -14.62 18.53 4.00
CA PRO A 186 -14.35 19.05 2.66
C PRO A 186 -15.41 18.59 1.65
N ALA A 187 -15.80 19.49 0.76
CA ALA A 187 -16.74 19.25 -0.32
C ALA A 187 -16.18 19.80 -1.64
N THR A 188 -16.61 19.25 -2.78
CA THR A 188 -16.03 19.60 -4.09
C THR A 188 -17.05 19.51 -5.21
N THR A 189 -17.08 20.53 -6.06
CA THR A 189 -17.79 20.53 -7.35
C THR A 189 -16.88 20.15 -8.52
N LEU A 190 -15.57 19.96 -8.26
CA LEU A 190 -14.54 19.74 -9.27
C LEU A 190 -14.24 18.26 -9.52
N MET A 191 -14.85 17.36 -8.76
CA MET A 191 -14.66 15.91 -8.93
C MET A 191 -14.92 15.44 -10.38
N PRO A 192 -15.98 15.90 -11.09
CA PRO A 192 -16.21 15.48 -12.47
C PRO A 192 -15.04 15.84 -13.41
N TYR A 193 -14.42 17.01 -13.23
CA TYR A 193 -13.26 17.45 -14.03
C TYR A 193 -11.98 16.69 -13.66
N ALA A 194 -11.78 16.40 -12.37
CA ALA A 194 -10.66 15.57 -11.92
C ALA A 194 -10.78 14.14 -12.48
N GLU A 195 -11.97 13.53 -12.43
CA GLU A 195 -12.22 12.21 -13.02
C GLU A 195 -12.07 12.21 -14.54
N ALA A 196 -12.54 13.26 -15.23
CA ALA A 196 -12.33 13.43 -16.65
C ALA A 196 -10.83 13.44 -17.01
N MET A 197 -10.00 14.18 -16.26
CA MET A 197 -8.54 14.18 -16.46
C MET A 197 -7.92 12.82 -16.18
N ARG A 198 -8.33 12.13 -15.10
CA ARG A 198 -7.86 10.76 -14.80
C ARG A 198 -8.24 9.80 -15.93
N LYS A 199 -9.45 9.90 -16.47
CA LYS A 199 -9.95 9.11 -17.60
C LYS A 199 -9.14 9.36 -18.86
N VAL A 200 -8.96 10.62 -19.26
CA VAL A 200 -8.13 10.99 -20.43
C VAL A 200 -6.69 10.54 -20.25
N GLY A 201 -6.12 10.68 -19.05
CA GLY A 201 -4.78 10.20 -18.74
C GLY A 201 -4.62 8.70 -18.99
N ARG A 202 -5.58 7.88 -18.51
CA ARG A 202 -5.61 6.43 -18.80
C ARG A 202 -5.76 6.14 -20.28
N GLU A 203 -6.68 6.81 -20.98
CA GLU A 203 -6.97 6.58 -22.41
C GLU A 203 -5.78 6.93 -23.32
N THR A 204 -5.05 7.98 -23.00
CA THR A 204 -3.97 8.54 -23.83
C THR A 204 -2.58 8.10 -23.41
N HIS A 205 -2.50 7.33 -22.31
CA HIS A 205 -1.26 6.99 -21.60
C HIS A 205 -0.47 8.23 -21.19
N THR A 206 -1.17 9.29 -20.80
CA THR A 206 -0.58 10.53 -20.28
C THR A 206 -0.49 10.44 -18.75
N PRO A 207 0.69 10.67 -18.14
CA PRO A 207 0.81 10.74 -16.70
C PRO A 207 -0.14 11.76 -16.07
N VAL A 208 -0.66 11.45 -14.89
CA VAL A 208 -1.58 12.33 -14.15
C VAL A 208 -1.03 12.54 -12.73
N ILE A 209 -0.79 13.80 -12.36
CA ILE A 209 -0.54 14.22 -10.98
C ILE A 209 -1.88 14.60 -10.37
N ASP A 210 -2.32 13.84 -9.36
CA ASP A 210 -3.63 14.02 -8.77
C ASP A 210 -3.66 15.07 -7.65
N LEU A 211 -3.45 16.33 -8.04
CA LEU A 211 -3.48 17.46 -7.12
C LEU A 211 -4.86 17.63 -6.46
N HIS A 212 -5.96 17.27 -7.15
CA HIS A 212 -7.30 17.29 -6.58
C HIS A 212 -7.38 16.43 -5.32
N ALA A 213 -7.01 15.15 -5.41
CA ALA A 213 -7.07 14.24 -4.27
C ALA A 213 -6.13 14.71 -3.15
N ALA A 214 -4.89 15.07 -3.49
CA ALA A 214 -3.89 15.48 -2.51
C ALA A 214 -4.26 16.77 -1.76
N SER A 215 -4.82 17.76 -2.47
CA SER A 215 -5.27 19.01 -1.84
C SER A 215 -6.57 18.83 -1.06
N PHE A 216 -7.50 17.98 -1.53
CA PHE A 216 -8.72 17.64 -0.80
C PHE A 216 -8.41 16.97 0.54
N GLU A 217 -7.43 16.06 0.56
CA GLU A 217 -6.92 15.44 1.78
C GLU A 217 -6.24 16.45 2.71
N LEU A 218 -5.41 17.34 2.16
CA LEU A 218 -4.77 18.42 2.93
C LEU A 218 -5.82 19.29 3.64
N TYR A 219 -6.87 19.70 2.94
CA TYR A 219 -7.96 20.47 3.53
C TYR A 219 -8.76 19.67 4.55
N GLY A 220 -8.99 18.36 4.31
CA GLY A 220 -9.64 17.48 5.28
C GLY A 220 -8.88 17.35 6.58
N ARG A 221 -7.55 17.31 6.52
CA ARG A 221 -6.68 17.24 7.69
C ARG A 221 -6.62 18.55 8.47
N LEU A 222 -6.52 19.68 7.76
CA LEU A 222 -6.41 21.01 8.39
C LEU A 222 -7.76 21.51 8.92
N GLY A 223 -8.88 21.14 8.29
CA GLY A 223 -10.17 21.75 8.56
C GLY A 223 -10.28 23.17 8.00
N ASP A 224 -11.47 23.79 8.14
CA ASP A 224 -11.76 25.11 7.57
C ASP A 224 -10.82 26.19 8.15
N ASP A 225 -10.78 26.34 9.47
CA ASP A 225 -10.05 27.45 10.10
C ASP A 225 -8.54 27.38 9.86
N ALA A 226 -7.92 26.21 10.08
CA ALA A 226 -6.46 26.09 9.95
C ALA A 226 -5.98 26.10 8.49
N SER A 227 -6.86 25.87 7.51
CA SER A 227 -6.53 25.99 6.09
C SER A 227 -6.69 27.42 5.54
N ALA A 228 -7.26 28.34 6.31
CA ALA A 228 -7.52 29.71 5.85
C ALA A 228 -6.25 30.50 5.51
N ASP A 229 -5.12 30.19 6.14
CA ASP A 229 -3.83 30.83 5.87
C ASP A 229 -3.21 30.44 4.52
N LEU A 230 -3.77 29.42 3.86
CA LEU A 230 -3.41 29.01 2.51
C LEU A 230 -4.15 29.84 1.45
N SER A 231 -5.16 30.62 1.82
CA SER A 231 -5.98 31.42 0.90
C SER A 231 -5.41 32.82 0.68
N ALA A 232 -5.64 33.39 -0.52
CA ALA A 232 -5.22 34.75 -0.88
C ALA A 232 -5.92 35.85 -0.05
N ALA A 233 -7.10 35.54 0.48
CA ALA A 233 -7.85 36.33 1.44
C ALA A 233 -8.77 35.41 2.26
N ALA A 234 -9.24 35.88 3.42
CA ALA A 234 -10.04 35.08 4.35
C ALA A 234 -11.30 34.44 3.72
N THR A 235 -11.96 35.16 2.80
CA THR A 235 -13.16 34.71 2.10
C THR A 235 -12.89 33.97 0.80
N ASP A 236 -11.65 34.01 0.29
CA ASP A 236 -11.29 33.34 -0.96
C ASP A 236 -11.12 31.83 -0.72
N ARG A 237 -11.97 31.03 -1.34
CA ARG A 237 -11.92 29.56 -1.22
C ARG A 237 -11.19 28.87 -2.38
N THR A 238 -10.64 29.64 -3.33
CA THR A 238 -10.06 29.09 -4.58
C THR A 238 -8.61 29.50 -4.79
N HIS A 239 -8.26 30.75 -4.47
CA HIS A 239 -6.93 31.28 -4.76
C HIS A 239 -6.05 31.32 -3.52
N PHE A 240 -4.73 31.22 -3.74
CA PHE A 240 -3.77 31.00 -2.68
C PHE A 240 -3.01 32.25 -2.26
N SER A 241 -2.65 32.30 -0.98
CA SER A 241 -1.50 33.06 -0.50
C SER A 241 -0.21 32.47 -1.10
N ARG A 242 0.93 33.14 -0.99
CA ARG A 242 2.21 32.55 -1.40
C ARG A 242 2.51 31.26 -0.62
N LYS A 243 2.10 31.20 0.65
CA LYS A 243 2.17 29.98 1.48
C LYS A 243 1.33 28.86 0.89
N GLY A 244 0.07 29.12 0.55
CA GLY A 244 -0.81 28.14 -0.07
C GLY A 244 -0.32 27.68 -1.44
N ALA A 245 0.17 28.60 -2.26
CA ALA A 245 0.74 28.30 -3.58
C ALA A 245 1.93 27.35 -3.46
N ARG A 246 2.81 27.59 -2.47
CA ARG A 246 3.95 26.72 -2.20
C ARG A 246 3.51 25.34 -1.67
N ALA A 247 2.45 25.27 -0.86
CA ALA A 247 1.87 24.00 -0.44
C ALA A 247 1.34 23.18 -1.63
N MET A 248 0.58 23.81 -2.52
CA MET A 248 0.06 23.14 -3.73
C MET A 248 1.17 22.72 -4.68
N ALA A 249 2.16 23.59 -4.92
CA ALA A 249 3.34 23.25 -5.72
C ALA A 249 4.12 22.09 -5.10
N GLY A 250 4.22 22.03 -3.76
CA GLY A 250 4.80 20.90 -3.03
C GLY A 250 4.05 19.59 -3.26
N LEU A 251 2.71 19.61 -3.30
CA LEU A 251 1.90 18.44 -3.65
C LEU A 251 2.12 18.01 -5.11
N VAL A 252 2.28 18.96 -6.03
CA VAL A 252 2.63 18.65 -7.43
C VAL A 252 4.02 18.02 -7.51
N VAL A 253 5.00 18.57 -6.79
CA VAL A 253 6.38 18.02 -6.69
C VAL A 253 6.38 16.62 -6.09
N ALA A 254 5.57 16.36 -5.05
CA ALA A 254 5.40 15.04 -4.46
C ALA A 254 4.81 14.01 -5.43
N GLY A 255 4.08 14.47 -6.45
CA GLY A 255 3.59 13.63 -7.55
C GLY A 255 4.62 13.34 -8.65
N LEU A 256 5.74 14.08 -8.71
CA LEU A 256 6.74 13.94 -9.77
C LEU A 256 7.41 12.58 -9.85
N PRO A 257 7.77 11.89 -8.74
CA PRO A 257 8.40 10.58 -8.84
C PRO A 257 7.53 9.64 -9.70
N ARG A 258 6.24 9.58 -9.39
CA ARG A 258 5.27 8.75 -10.11
C ARG A 258 4.98 9.20 -11.54
N ALA A 259 4.87 10.51 -11.79
CA ALA A 259 4.39 11.03 -13.07
C ALA A 259 5.51 11.32 -14.07
N LEU A 260 6.62 11.87 -13.60
CA LEU A 260 7.75 12.36 -14.39
C LEU A 260 9.07 12.14 -13.61
N PRO A 261 9.49 10.88 -13.38
CA PRO A 261 10.69 10.57 -12.60
C PRO A 261 11.96 11.20 -13.18
N GLN A 262 11.94 11.48 -14.48
CA GLN A 262 12.99 12.20 -15.22
C GLN A 262 13.32 13.57 -14.62
N LEU A 263 12.38 14.20 -13.91
CA LEU A 263 12.54 15.52 -13.32
C LEU A 263 13.17 15.49 -11.91
N ILE A 264 13.25 14.33 -11.27
CA ILE A 264 13.76 14.17 -9.89
C ILE A 264 15.21 14.60 -9.73
N PRO A 265 16.15 14.26 -10.63
CA PRO A 265 17.55 14.66 -10.50
C PRO A 265 17.79 16.17 -10.52
N PHE A 266 16.77 16.95 -10.91
CA PHE A 266 16.81 18.39 -10.99
C PHE A 266 16.14 19.10 -9.80
N LEU A 267 15.56 18.36 -8.85
CA LEU A 267 15.04 18.95 -7.62
C LEU A 267 16.21 19.37 -6.71
N LYS A 268 16.13 20.52 -6.04
CA LYS A 268 17.18 20.87 -5.05
C LYS A 268 17.17 19.85 -3.92
N GLU A 269 18.33 19.50 -3.35
CA GLU A 269 18.49 18.52 -2.25
C GLU A 269 17.58 18.77 -1.02
N HIS A 270 17.06 19.99 -0.85
CA HIS A 270 16.14 20.37 0.24
C HIS A 270 14.68 20.59 -0.22
N SER A 271 14.38 20.36 -1.50
CA SER A 271 13.01 20.44 -2.06
C SER A 271 12.23 19.13 -1.87
N ALA A 272 12.95 18.02 -1.70
CA ALA A 272 12.39 16.75 -1.25
C ALA A 272 11.94 16.80 0.22
N ALA A 273 12.40 17.81 0.98
CA ALA A 273 12.07 18.03 2.38
C ALA A 273 11.60 19.48 2.61
N ALA A 274 10.32 19.76 2.34
CA ALA A 274 9.45 20.62 3.17
C ALA A 274 8.24 21.11 2.38
N VAL A 275 7.08 20.49 2.63
CA VAL A 275 5.89 21.31 2.90
C VAL A 275 6.13 21.90 4.30
N PRO A 276 6.08 23.22 4.51
CA PRO A 276 6.28 23.80 5.84
C PRO A 276 5.27 23.21 6.83
N GLY A 277 5.77 22.47 7.82
CA GLY A 277 4.96 21.84 8.87
C GLY A 277 4.49 20.41 8.59
N LEU A 278 5.09 19.69 7.64
CA LEU A 278 4.87 18.25 7.46
C LEU A 278 6.21 17.51 7.39
N ALA A 279 6.43 16.58 8.31
CA ALA A 279 7.57 15.67 8.27
C ALA A 279 7.37 14.64 7.12
N PRO A 280 8.45 14.07 6.53
CA PRO A 280 8.35 13.04 5.49
C PRO A 280 7.53 11.79 5.90
N SER A 281 7.39 11.54 7.21
CA SER A 281 6.52 10.51 7.79
C SER A 281 5.01 10.82 7.70
N GLU A 282 4.65 12.03 7.28
CA GLU A 282 3.27 12.55 7.23
C GLU A 282 2.78 12.78 5.78
N LEU A 283 3.58 12.41 4.76
CA LEU A 283 3.07 12.11 3.42
C LEU A 283 2.35 10.74 3.46
N PRO A 284 1.42 10.42 2.53
CA PRO A 284 0.84 9.09 2.44
C PRO A 284 1.91 8.01 2.24
N GLY A 285 2.37 7.44 3.36
CA GLY A 285 3.16 6.23 3.56
C GLY A 285 4.54 6.18 2.90
N PRO A 286 5.66 6.39 3.63
CA PRO A 286 6.88 5.63 3.31
C PRO A 286 6.53 4.13 3.24
N ILE A 287 7.19 3.36 2.38
CA ILE A 287 6.96 1.92 2.27
C ILE A 287 7.24 1.25 3.61
N ARG A 288 6.25 0.54 4.14
CA ARG A 288 6.37 -0.27 5.37
C ARG A 288 6.23 -1.73 5.00
N LEU A 289 7.25 -2.52 5.31
CA LEU A 289 7.27 -3.94 5.07
C LEU A 289 7.19 -4.65 6.42
N ALA A 290 6.14 -5.41 6.64
CA ALA A 290 5.93 -6.19 7.87
C ALA A 290 5.99 -7.67 7.50
N LEU A 291 7.09 -8.33 7.87
CA LEU A 291 7.28 -9.76 7.64
C LEU A 291 7.36 -10.49 9.00
N PRO A 292 6.57 -11.55 9.21
CA PRO A 292 6.67 -12.37 10.42
C PRO A 292 8.06 -12.97 10.60
N PRO A 293 8.55 -13.17 11.83
CA PRO A 293 9.89 -13.71 12.09
C PRO A 293 10.06 -15.14 11.55
N VAL A 294 8.98 -15.92 11.47
CA VAL A 294 8.96 -17.27 10.93
C VAL A 294 7.78 -17.44 9.96
N LEU A 295 8.06 -18.01 8.79
CA LEU A 295 7.09 -18.49 7.83
C LEU A 295 7.06 -20.02 7.89
N TYR A 296 5.91 -20.62 8.20
CA TYR A 296 5.78 -22.07 8.28
C TYR A 296 5.32 -22.65 6.95
N ALA A 297 5.99 -23.70 6.47
CA ALA A 297 5.57 -24.48 5.32
C ALA A 297 5.58 -25.97 5.65
N VAL A 298 4.65 -26.75 5.09
CA VAL A 298 4.59 -28.21 5.30
C VAL A 298 4.86 -28.89 3.96
N VAL A 299 5.66 -29.95 3.99
CA VAL A 299 5.92 -30.79 2.80
C VAL A 299 4.59 -31.22 2.15
N GLY A 300 4.45 -30.92 0.86
CA GLY A 300 3.26 -31.22 0.06
C GLY A 300 2.10 -30.23 0.18
N ILE A 301 2.23 -29.15 0.98
CA ILE A 301 1.21 -28.09 1.10
C ILE A 301 1.79 -26.78 0.54
N GLU A 302 1.06 -26.13 -0.36
CA GLU A 302 1.48 -24.83 -0.90
C GLU A 302 1.47 -23.76 0.19
N THR A 303 2.53 -22.95 0.23
CA THR A 303 2.69 -21.78 1.08
C THR A 303 3.11 -20.59 0.22
N ASN A 304 2.53 -19.43 0.50
CA ASN A 304 2.69 -18.22 -0.27
C ASN A 304 3.04 -17.03 0.64
N VAL A 305 3.70 -16.04 0.04
CA VAL A 305 3.85 -14.69 0.60
C VAL A 305 3.44 -13.71 -0.49
N TYR A 306 2.22 -13.17 -0.39
CA TYR A 306 1.72 -12.14 -1.30
C TYR A 306 2.30 -10.78 -0.92
N PHE A 307 2.89 -10.08 -1.89
CA PHE A 307 3.60 -8.84 -1.62
C PHE A 307 2.67 -7.73 -1.12
N ASP A 308 1.45 -7.62 -1.69
CA ASP A 308 0.43 -6.65 -1.24
C ASP A 308 0.03 -6.81 0.23
N ASN A 309 0.15 -8.03 0.77
CA ASN A 309 -0.27 -8.35 2.13
C ASN A 309 0.80 -7.99 3.16
N VAL A 310 2.08 -8.10 2.79
CA VAL A 310 3.22 -7.82 3.68
C VAL A 310 3.74 -6.40 3.54
N VAL A 311 3.23 -5.61 2.59
CA VAL A 311 3.64 -4.21 2.37
C VAL A 311 2.47 -3.22 2.49
N LEU A 312 2.66 -2.16 3.27
CA LEU A 312 1.80 -0.99 3.21
C LEU A 312 2.29 -0.06 2.11
N ALA A 313 1.72 -0.25 0.93
CA ALA A 313 1.84 0.61 -0.23
C ALA A 313 0.45 0.93 -0.77
N LEU A 314 0.24 2.16 -1.25
CA LEU A 314 -0.98 2.54 -1.95
C LEU A 314 -1.20 1.70 -3.22
N ASN A 315 -0.11 1.45 -3.94
CA ASN A 315 -0.08 0.49 -5.05
C ASN A 315 1.26 -0.28 -5.03
N PRO A 316 1.27 -1.56 -4.59
CA PRO A 316 2.48 -2.37 -4.59
C PRO A 316 3.07 -2.58 -6.00
N ALA A 317 2.26 -2.52 -7.05
CA ALA A 317 2.75 -2.68 -8.43
C ALA A 317 3.72 -1.57 -8.87
N ASN A 318 3.85 -0.50 -8.08
CA ASN A 318 4.85 0.55 -8.30
C ASN A 318 6.25 0.17 -7.79
N TYR A 319 6.41 -1.01 -7.16
CA TYR A 319 7.65 -1.45 -6.53
C TYR A 319 8.09 -2.79 -7.09
N ALA A 320 9.41 -2.98 -7.15
CA ALA A 320 9.98 -4.30 -7.35
C ALA A 320 10.21 -4.96 -5.99
N PHE A 321 9.86 -6.24 -5.91
CA PHE A 321 10.12 -7.08 -4.74
C PHE A 321 11.17 -8.10 -5.13
N ASP A 322 12.34 -8.10 -4.50
CA ASP A 322 13.36 -9.15 -4.71
C ASP A 322 13.31 -10.11 -3.53
N VAL A 323 12.95 -11.37 -3.78
CA VAL A 323 12.90 -12.40 -2.74
C VAL A 323 14.21 -13.16 -2.74
N HIS A 324 14.89 -13.16 -1.60
CA HIS A 324 16.11 -13.93 -1.36
C HIS A 324 15.78 -15.14 -0.50
N CYS A 325 15.45 -16.25 -1.16
CA CYS A 325 15.24 -17.55 -0.51
C CYS A 325 15.76 -18.66 -1.42
N PRO A 326 16.49 -19.66 -0.91
CA PRO A 326 16.95 -20.78 -1.73
C PRO A 326 15.82 -21.72 -2.18
N LYS A 327 14.58 -21.50 -1.72
CA LYS A 327 13.41 -22.33 -1.96
C LYS A 327 12.27 -21.53 -2.59
N GLY A 328 11.35 -22.24 -3.22
CA GLY A 328 10.16 -21.64 -3.84
C GLY A 328 10.41 -21.01 -5.20
N ARG A 329 9.40 -20.29 -5.67
CA ARG A 329 9.38 -19.56 -6.93
C ARG A 329 8.93 -18.13 -6.66
N HIS A 330 9.60 -17.19 -7.31
CA HIS A 330 9.18 -15.79 -7.34
C HIS A 330 8.20 -15.59 -8.50
N GLN A 331 7.02 -15.05 -8.21
CA GLN A 331 5.99 -14.63 -9.17
C GLN A 331 5.74 -13.13 -9.00
N GLN A 332 5.08 -12.50 -9.96
CA GLN A 332 4.88 -11.05 -10.00
C GLN A 332 4.21 -10.51 -8.71
N GLU A 333 3.23 -11.23 -8.20
CA GLU A 333 2.37 -10.85 -7.09
C GLU A 333 2.76 -11.51 -5.75
N ARG A 334 3.58 -12.56 -5.80
CA ARG A 334 3.89 -13.40 -4.63
C ARG A 334 5.17 -14.20 -4.78
N TRP A 335 5.72 -14.62 -3.64
CA TRP A 335 6.53 -15.84 -3.58
C TRP A 335 5.63 -17.05 -3.29
N THR A 336 5.91 -18.21 -3.89
CA THR A 336 5.13 -19.44 -3.71
C THR A 336 6.01 -20.69 -3.62
N PHE A 337 5.63 -21.67 -2.81
CA PHE A 337 6.39 -22.90 -2.62
C PHE A 337 5.52 -24.08 -2.19
N THR A 338 5.75 -25.24 -2.79
CA THR A 338 5.24 -26.53 -2.32
C THR A 338 6.45 -27.40 -1.95
N PRO A 339 6.80 -27.52 -0.66
CA PRO A 339 8.04 -28.19 -0.27
C PRO A 339 8.04 -29.69 -0.56
N LEU A 340 9.20 -30.22 -0.92
CA LEU A 340 9.49 -31.65 -0.98
C LEU A 340 10.10 -32.13 0.35
N ALA A 341 10.12 -33.45 0.57
CA ALA A 341 10.68 -34.03 1.80
C ALA A 341 12.14 -33.60 2.06
N ALA A 342 12.95 -33.46 1.00
CA ALA A 342 14.34 -33.03 1.08
C ALA A 342 14.51 -31.54 1.45
N ASP A 343 13.44 -30.75 1.44
CA ASP A 343 13.47 -29.34 1.80
C ASP A 343 13.27 -29.11 3.31
N ALA A 344 13.02 -30.15 4.10
CA ALA A 344 12.79 -30.02 5.54
C ALA A 344 13.94 -29.30 6.27
N GLY A 345 13.58 -28.40 7.20
CA GLY A 345 14.52 -27.56 7.94
C GLY A 345 14.24 -26.06 7.77
N ASP A 346 15.11 -25.25 8.35
CA ASP A 346 15.03 -23.79 8.34
C ASP A 346 15.86 -23.22 7.18
N HIS A 347 15.29 -22.26 6.44
CA HIS A 347 15.94 -21.57 5.33
C HIS A 347 15.84 -20.05 5.52
N PRO A 348 16.89 -19.28 5.19
CA PRO A 348 16.81 -17.82 5.21
C PRO A 348 15.77 -17.34 4.18
N PHE A 349 15.03 -16.31 4.55
CA PHE A 349 14.04 -15.67 3.69
C PHE A 349 14.12 -14.15 3.86
N GLU A 350 14.41 -13.43 2.79
CA GLU A 350 14.38 -11.96 2.78
C GLU A 350 13.55 -11.44 1.62
N ILE A 351 12.96 -10.26 1.80
CA ILE A 351 12.32 -9.48 0.72
C ILE A 351 12.93 -8.09 0.71
N ASP A 352 13.56 -7.70 -0.40
CA ASP A 352 13.90 -6.31 -0.66
C ASP A 352 12.77 -5.63 -1.43
N VAL A 353 12.50 -4.38 -1.08
CA VAL A 353 11.60 -3.51 -1.85
C VAL A 353 12.44 -2.44 -2.52
N ARG A 354 12.23 -2.24 -3.82
CA ARG A 354 12.92 -1.23 -4.63
C ARG A 354 11.93 -0.33 -5.35
N ASN A 355 12.33 0.93 -5.55
CA ASN A 355 11.55 1.86 -6.40
C ASN A 355 11.84 1.62 -7.88
N GLU A 356 11.15 2.38 -8.73
CA GLU A 356 11.30 2.36 -10.18
C GLU A 356 12.70 2.80 -10.67
N GLN A 357 13.48 3.52 -9.84
CA GLN A 357 14.88 3.85 -10.09
C GLN A 357 15.84 2.71 -9.68
N ASN A 358 15.31 1.55 -9.27
CA ASN A 358 16.06 0.40 -8.74
C ASN A 358 16.80 0.68 -7.42
N GLU A 359 16.44 1.75 -6.72
CA GLU A 359 17.00 2.08 -5.41
C GLU A 359 16.38 1.20 -4.33
N PHE A 360 17.21 0.78 -3.38
CA PHE A 360 16.77 0.02 -2.22
C PHE A 360 15.92 0.91 -1.29
N ILE A 361 14.72 0.46 -0.94
CA ILE A 361 13.83 1.16 0.00
C ILE A 361 13.84 0.49 1.36
N SER A 362 13.59 -0.82 1.41
CA SER A 362 13.39 -1.56 2.66
C SER A 362 13.71 -3.04 2.49
N ARG A 363 14.06 -3.70 3.60
CA ARG A 363 14.28 -5.16 3.66
C ARG A 363 13.51 -5.75 4.84
N GLY A 364 12.79 -6.82 4.56
CA GLY A 364 12.17 -7.69 5.55
C GLY A 364 12.95 -8.99 5.63
N ARG A 365 13.08 -9.54 6.84
CA ARG A 365 13.76 -10.82 7.07
C ARG A 365 12.87 -11.77 7.84
N SER A 366 12.97 -13.05 7.52
CA SER A 366 12.24 -14.15 8.13
C SER A 366 13.05 -15.44 8.02
N VAL A 367 12.54 -16.49 8.66
CA VAL A 367 12.98 -17.87 8.48
C VAL A 367 11.84 -18.66 7.86
N LEU A 368 12.06 -19.26 6.70
CA LEU A 368 11.17 -20.27 6.14
C LEU A 368 11.44 -21.61 6.83
N ARG A 369 10.54 -22.04 7.70
CA ARG A 369 10.60 -23.32 8.40
C ARG A 369 9.77 -24.37 7.67
N VAL A 370 10.45 -25.32 7.03
CA VAL A 370 9.83 -26.44 6.30
C VAL A 370 9.69 -27.64 7.22
N ILE A 371 8.44 -28.06 7.44
CA ILE A 371 8.06 -29.09 8.40
C ILE A 371 7.82 -30.41 7.66
N PRO A 372 8.40 -31.53 8.11
CA PRO A 372 8.15 -32.84 7.55
C PRO A 372 6.65 -33.21 7.54
N ALA A 373 6.20 -33.87 6.47
CA ALA A 373 4.80 -34.30 6.34
C ALA A 373 4.35 -35.20 7.51
N ALA A 374 5.21 -36.09 7.99
CA ALA A 374 4.92 -37.01 9.10
C ALA A 374 5.05 -36.40 10.51
N ARG A 375 5.36 -35.10 10.63
CA ARG A 375 5.51 -34.46 11.95
C ARG A 375 4.21 -34.54 12.75
N GLY A 376 4.29 -35.11 13.95
CA GLY A 376 3.16 -35.32 14.85
C GLY A 376 2.34 -36.59 14.57
N GLU A 377 2.79 -37.48 13.68
CA GLU A 377 2.10 -38.73 13.37
C GLU A 377 1.75 -39.53 14.64
N GLY A 378 0.48 -39.89 14.77
CA GLY A 378 -0.01 -40.72 15.87
C GLY A 378 -0.12 -40.03 17.23
N LYS A 379 0.24 -38.75 17.33
CA LYS A 379 0.03 -37.92 18.52
C LYS A 379 -1.41 -37.45 18.61
N ASP A 380 -1.98 -37.45 19.81
CA ASP A 380 -3.24 -36.74 20.06
C ASP A 380 -2.95 -35.25 20.27
N ALA A 381 -3.82 -34.40 19.73
CA ALA A 381 -3.74 -32.97 19.91
C ALA A 381 -5.15 -32.37 20.00
N SER A 382 -5.29 -31.29 20.74
CA SER A 382 -6.54 -30.57 20.90
C SER A 382 -6.38 -29.08 20.61
N LEU A 383 -7.34 -28.49 19.90
CA LEU A 383 -7.32 -27.10 19.45
C LEU A 383 -8.61 -26.38 19.82
N LEU A 384 -8.49 -25.23 20.49
CA LEU A 384 -9.56 -24.26 20.66
C LEU A 384 -9.31 -23.05 19.75
N CYS A 385 -10.23 -22.78 18.81
CA CYS A 385 -10.17 -21.56 17.99
C CYS A 385 -11.04 -20.45 18.59
N ILE A 386 -10.43 -19.33 18.99
CA ILE A 386 -11.14 -18.12 19.43
C ILE A 386 -11.11 -17.10 18.28
N GLY A 387 -12.25 -16.56 17.88
CA GLY A 387 -12.25 -15.56 16.82
C GLY A 387 -13.61 -14.95 16.49
N ASP A 388 -13.61 -14.15 15.43
CA ASP A 388 -14.78 -13.36 15.02
C ASP A 388 -15.62 -14.07 13.95
N SER A 389 -16.20 -13.30 13.01
CA SER A 389 -16.97 -13.81 11.87
C SER A 389 -16.17 -14.75 10.99
N LEU A 390 -14.85 -14.60 10.87
CA LEU A 390 -14.00 -15.48 10.10
C LEU A 390 -13.93 -16.88 10.72
N THR A 391 -13.87 -16.95 12.05
CA THR A 391 -13.93 -18.22 12.79
C THR A 391 -15.36 -18.75 12.85
N HIS A 392 -16.35 -17.86 12.97
CA HIS A 392 -17.77 -18.21 12.92
C HIS A 392 -18.18 -18.94 11.65
N ALA A 393 -17.57 -18.61 10.51
CA ALA A 393 -17.82 -19.28 9.23
C ALA A 393 -17.42 -20.77 9.24
N SER A 394 -16.62 -21.21 10.21
CA SER A 394 -16.20 -22.60 10.41
C SER A 394 -15.47 -23.26 9.23
N VAL A 395 -15.10 -22.53 8.18
CA VAL A 395 -14.42 -23.09 7.00
C VAL A 395 -12.96 -23.46 7.32
N TYR A 396 -12.16 -22.53 7.85
CA TYR A 396 -10.76 -22.83 8.16
C TYR A 396 -10.58 -23.88 9.28
N PRO A 397 -11.43 -23.96 10.34
CA PRO A 397 -11.36 -25.07 11.30
C PRO A 397 -11.66 -26.43 10.64
N GLN A 398 -12.64 -26.50 9.73
CA GLN A 398 -12.91 -27.72 8.94
C GLN A 398 -11.70 -28.10 8.09
N ARG A 399 -11.05 -27.13 7.45
CA ARG A 399 -9.83 -27.36 6.68
C ARG A 399 -8.72 -27.99 7.51
N VAL A 400 -8.44 -27.44 8.70
CA VAL A 400 -7.41 -27.98 9.59
C VAL A 400 -7.73 -29.41 10.01
N LEU A 401 -8.99 -29.67 10.38
CA LEU A 401 -9.45 -31.02 10.74
C LEU A 401 -9.26 -32.00 9.57
N ALA A 402 -9.70 -31.62 8.36
CA ALA A 402 -9.57 -32.44 7.16
C ALA A 402 -8.11 -32.72 6.77
N LEU A 403 -7.19 -31.77 7.02
CA LEU A 403 -5.75 -32.00 6.84
C LEU A 403 -5.18 -32.98 7.86
N CYS A 404 -5.60 -32.90 9.12
CA CYS A 404 -5.16 -33.80 10.18
C CYS A 404 -5.77 -35.21 10.08
N GLU A 405 -6.91 -35.38 9.40
CA GLU A 405 -7.52 -36.70 9.15
C GLU A 405 -6.76 -37.53 8.10
N LYS A 406 -5.86 -36.91 7.32
CA LYS A 406 -4.99 -37.64 6.37
C LYS A 406 -3.95 -38.49 7.12
N PRO A 407 -3.47 -39.61 6.53
CA PRO A 407 -2.42 -40.42 7.13
C PRO A 407 -1.17 -39.61 7.53
N SER A 408 -0.43 -40.10 8.52
CA SER A 408 0.80 -39.48 9.03
C SER A 408 0.66 -38.08 9.61
N ASN A 409 -0.48 -37.82 10.26
CA ASN A 409 -0.78 -36.58 10.99
C ASN A 409 -1.13 -36.82 12.47
N PRO A 410 -1.12 -35.77 13.29
CA PRO A 410 -1.70 -35.84 14.63
C PRO A 410 -3.23 -36.05 14.56
N ARG A 411 -3.77 -36.79 15.53
CA ARG A 411 -5.22 -36.93 15.77
C ARG A 411 -5.74 -35.67 16.45
N LEU A 412 -6.27 -34.74 15.67
CA LEU A 412 -6.74 -33.45 16.15
C LEU A 412 -8.20 -33.53 16.63
N THR A 413 -8.46 -32.98 17.81
CA THR A 413 -9.80 -32.72 18.34
C THR A 413 -10.04 -31.22 18.46
N LEU A 414 -11.12 -30.71 17.88
CA LEU A 414 -11.51 -29.31 18.06
C LEU A 414 -12.37 -29.15 19.33
N ILE A 415 -12.03 -28.19 20.17
CA ILE A 415 -12.70 -27.86 21.43
C ILE A 415 -13.48 -26.56 21.26
N GLY A 416 -14.70 -26.52 21.81
CA GLY A 416 -15.54 -25.34 21.75
C GLY A 416 -16.99 -25.59 22.16
N SER A 417 -17.64 -24.55 22.62
CA SER A 417 -19.08 -24.56 22.91
C SER A 417 -19.93 -24.18 21.70
N HIS A 418 -19.33 -23.59 20.66
CA HIS A 418 -20.04 -23.16 19.46
C HIS A 418 -19.74 -24.03 18.23
N THR A 419 -20.79 -24.34 17.48
CA THR A 419 -20.78 -25.01 16.19
C THR A 419 -21.98 -24.49 15.38
N LEU A 420 -21.88 -24.50 14.05
CA LEU A 420 -23.03 -24.16 13.20
C LEU A 420 -24.02 -25.33 13.14
N PRO A 421 -25.35 -25.09 13.12
CA PRO A 421 -26.35 -26.16 13.16
C PRO A 421 -26.23 -27.23 12.06
N ASN A 422 -25.65 -26.88 10.92
CA ASN A 422 -25.51 -27.75 9.75
C ASN A 422 -24.15 -28.48 9.68
N LEU A 423 -23.30 -28.33 10.69
CA LEU A 423 -21.97 -28.95 10.70
C LEU A 423 -21.89 -30.13 11.67
N PRO A 424 -21.01 -31.11 11.42
CA PRO A 424 -20.75 -32.18 12.37
C PRO A 424 -20.33 -31.64 13.74
N ASP A 425 -20.76 -32.32 14.80
CA ASP A 425 -20.48 -31.89 16.19
C ASP A 425 -18.98 -31.80 16.53
N LYS A 426 -18.12 -32.43 15.73
CA LYS A 426 -16.65 -32.37 15.86
C LYS A 426 -16.04 -31.03 15.41
N VAL A 427 -16.81 -30.14 14.75
CA VAL A 427 -16.34 -28.82 14.29
C VAL A 427 -16.70 -27.76 15.33
N ARG A 428 -15.98 -27.76 16.45
CA ARG A 428 -16.23 -26.85 17.57
C ARG A 428 -15.20 -25.73 17.66
N HIS A 429 -15.64 -24.55 18.07
CA HIS A 429 -14.79 -23.38 18.28
C HIS A 429 -15.50 -22.32 19.14
N GLU A 430 -14.89 -21.16 19.31
CA GLU A 430 -15.44 -19.95 19.95
C GLU A 430 -15.38 -18.81 18.93
N GLY A 431 -16.15 -18.96 17.83
CA GLY A 431 -16.16 -18.05 16.69
C GLY A 431 -17.47 -17.28 16.57
N TYR A 432 -17.44 -15.96 16.70
CA TYR A 432 -18.64 -15.12 16.80
C TYR A 432 -18.60 -13.88 15.89
N GLY A 433 -19.58 -13.77 14.99
CA GLY A 433 -19.67 -12.63 14.09
C GLY A 433 -19.79 -11.29 14.81
N GLY A 434 -18.94 -10.32 14.43
CA GLY A 434 -18.93 -8.96 14.99
C GLY A 434 -18.24 -8.82 16.36
N TRP A 435 -17.61 -9.88 16.88
CA TRP A 435 -16.94 -9.82 18.18
C TRP A 435 -15.53 -9.25 18.08
N THR A 436 -15.14 -8.51 19.12
CA THR A 436 -13.84 -7.87 19.33
C THR A 436 -13.11 -8.53 20.50
N ALA A 437 -11.81 -8.28 20.65
CA ALA A 437 -11.04 -8.74 21.81
C ALA A 437 -11.63 -8.21 23.13
N LEU A 438 -12.00 -6.92 23.13
CA LEU A 438 -12.72 -6.28 24.25
C LEU A 438 -13.99 -7.06 24.61
N ARG A 439 -14.80 -7.45 23.62
CA ARG A 439 -16.05 -8.17 23.86
C ARG A 439 -15.80 -9.53 24.50
N PHE A 440 -14.85 -10.32 23.99
CA PHE A 440 -14.47 -11.59 24.61
C PHE A 440 -13.98 -11.41 26.05
N ALA A 441 -13.24 -10.34 26.34
CA ALA A 441 -12.68 -10.11 27.66
C ALA A 441 -13.68 -9.56 28.69
N THR A 442 -14.74 -8.86 28.26
CA THR A 442 -15.55 -8.02 29.18
C THR A 442 -17.07 -8.18 29.08
N HIS A 443 -17.59 -8.77 28.01
CA HIS A 443 -19.03 -8.77 27.76
C HIS A 443 -19.76 -9.85 28.56
N ALA A 444 -20.21 -9.51 29.77
CA ALA A 444 -21.08 -10.36 30.57
C ALA A 444 -22.54 -9.91 30.40
N THR A 445 -23.37 -10.75 29.80
CA THR A 445 -24.84 -10.61 29.83
C THR A 445 -25.42 -11.76 30.65
N GLY A 446 -26.61 -11.58 31.23
CA GLY A 446 -27.29 -12.67 31.96
C GLY A 446 -27.78 -13.82 31.07
N THR A 447 -27.43 -13.81 29.77
CA THR A 447 -27.84 -14.80 28.78
C THR A 447 -26.82 -15.96 28.78
N PRO A 448 -27.26 -17.21 29.04
CA PRO A 448 -26.40 -18.39 28.97
C PRO A 448 -25.70 -18.54 27.61
N ARG A 449 -24.69 -19.41 27.53
CA ARG A 449 -23.96 -19.72 26.28
C ARG A 449 -24.83 -20.22 25.11
N ALA A 450 -26.09 -20.54 25.35
CA ALA A 450 -27.05 -21.01 24.37
C ALA A 450 -27.87 -19.85 23.75
N GLY A 451 -28.27 -20.01 22.49
CA GLY A 451 -29.11 -19.03 21.77
C GLY A 451 -28.32 -18.14 20.81
N ASN A 452 -28.86 -16.97 20.50
CA ASN A 452 -28.29 -16.07 19.49
C ASN A 452 -26.92 -15.54 19.94
N TYR A 453 -25.89 -15.85 19.17
CA TYR A 453 -24.52 -15.47 19.50
C TYR A 453 -24.27 -13.95 19.50
N ALA A 454 -25.14 -13.17 18.85
CA ALA A 454 -25.08 -11.71 18.89
C ALA A 454 -25.46 -11.13 20.26
N GLN A 455 -26.15 -11.91 21.10
CA GLN A 455 -26.72 -11.49 22.39
C GLN A 455 -26.08 -12.19 23.60
N ARG A 456 -25.38 -13.31 23.40
CA ARG A 456 -24.79 -14.08 24.50
C ARG A 456 -23.58 -13.41 25.14
N ALA A 457 -23.35 -13.75 26.41
CA ALA A 457 -22.17 -13.38 27.16
C ALA A 457 -20.92 -14.06 26.59
N SER A 458 -19.76 -13.49 26.90
CA SER A 458 -18.47 -14.13 26.63
C SER A 458 -18.46 -15.54 27.20
N PRO A 459 -17.99 -16.55 26.43
CA PRO A 459 -17.85 -17.90 26.93
C PRO A 459 -16.80 -17.99 28.04
N PHE A 460 -15.96 -16.99 28.26
CA PHE A 460 -14.88 -17.06 29.24
C PHE A 460 -15.20 -16.36 30.56
N LEU A 461 -16.32 -15.64 30.65
CA LEU A 461 -16.72 -14.92 31.85
C LEU A 461 -17.64 -15.76 32.73
N TYR A 462 -17.23 -15.94 33.99
CA TYR A 462 -17.96 -16.67 35.02
C TYR A 462 -18.15 -15.82 36.27
N PRO A 463 -19.15 -16.11 37.12
CA PRO A 463 -19.25 -15.49 38.44
C PRO A 463 -17.99 -15.73 39.27
N GLY A 464 -17.30 -14.65 39.63
CA GLY A 464 -16.16 -14.67 40.54
C GLY A 464 -16.58 -14.83 42.01
N ALA A 465 -15.60 -14.86 42.90
CA ALA A 465 -15.84 -15.03 44.35
C ALA A 465 -16.66 -13.89 44.98
N ASP A 466 -16.62 -12.69 44.39
CA ASP A 466 -17.42 -11.53 44.79
C ASP A 466 -18.75 -11.42 44.01
N GLY A 467 -19.09 -12.46 43.24
CA GLY A 467 -20.27 -12.50 42.38
C GLY A 467 -20.14 -11.72 41.06
N LYS A 468 -19.02 -11.02 40.82
CA LYS A 468 -18.82 -10.27 39.57
C LYS A 468 -18.24 -11.15 38.46
N PRO A 469 -18.61 -10.92 37.19
CA PRO A 469 -18.04 -11.67 36.08
C PRO A 469 -16.52 -11.50 35.98
N ALA A 470 -15.79 -12.61 35.91
CA ALA A 470 -14.33 -12.65 35.74
C ALA A 470 -13.94 -13.75 34.74
N LEU A 471 -12.80 -13.56 34.06
CA LEU A 471 -12.27 -14.56 33.14
C LEU A 471 -11.84 -15.82 33.91
N ASP A 472 -12.45 -16.96 33.58
CA ASP A 472 -12.12 -18.27 34.17
C ASP A 472 -12.05 -19.33 33.07
N PHE A 473 -10.85 -19.48 32.51
CA PHE A 473 -10.59 -20.48 31.48
C PHE A 473 -10.66 -21.93 32.01
N GLY A 474 -10.43 -22.14 33.30
CA GLY A 474 -10.53 -23.46 33.92
C GLY A 474 -11.97 -23.93 34.04
N ALA A 475 -12.88 -23.02 34.43
CA ALA A 475 -14.31 -23.27 34.36
C ALA A 475 -14.75 -23.57 32.92
N TYR A 476 -14.27 -22.77 31.96
CA TYR A 476 -14.54 -23.02 30.54
C TYR A 476 -14.13 -24.45 30.13
N CYS A 477 -12.91 -24.86 30.46
CA CYS A 477 -12.41 -26.20 30.15
C CYS A 477 -13.20 -27.31 30.84
N ARG A 478 -13.78 -27.07 32.04
CA ARG A 478 -14.69 -28.04 32.69
C ARG A 478 -15.94 -28.27 31.87
N ASP A 479 -16.51 -27.21 31.30
CA ASP A 479 -17.76 -27.28 30.56
C ASP A 479 -17.61 -27.92 29.18
N VAL A 480 -16.50 -27.67 28.47
CA VAL A 480 -16.35 -28.10 27.07
C VAL A 480 -15.37 -29.25 26.85
N SER A 481 -14.54 -29.58 27.84
CA SER A 481 -13.44 -30.55 27.69
C SER A 481 -13.17 -31.36 28.96
N GLY A 482 -14.15 -31.47 29.87
CA GLY A 482 -14.03 -32.28 31.09
C GLY A 482 -12.90 -31.83 32.02
N GLY A 483 -12.52 -30.56 31.97
CA GLY A 483 -11.48 -29.94 32.79
C GLY A 483 -10.06 -30.02 32.21
N LYS A 484 -9.88 -30.65 31.04
CA LYS A 484 -8.58 -30.70 30.36
C LYS A 484 -8.33 -29.41 29.60
N ALA A 485 -7.12 -28.84 29.74
CA ALA A 485 -6.70 -27.72 28.92
C ALA A 485 -6.44 -28.19 27.47
N PRO A 486 -6.75 -27.36 26.46
CA PRO A 486 -6.36 -27.63 25.08
C PRO A 486 -4.82 -27.57 24.92
N ASP A 487 -4.27 -28.37 24.01
CA ASP A 487 -2.85 -28.31 23.65
C ASP A 487 -2.53 -27.00 22.91
N PHE A 488 -3.46 -26.57 22.07
CA PHE A 488 -3.38 -25.36 21.26
C PHE A 488 -4.61 -24.46 21.45
N VAL A 489 -4.38 -23.16 21.58
CA VAL A 489 -5.41 -22.13 21.48
C VAL A 489 -5.01 -21.18 20.36
N THR A 490 -5.94 -20.77 19.52
CA THR A 490 -5.71 -19.65 18.59
C THR A 490 -6.59 -18.47 18.93
N ILE A 491 -6.08 -17.26 18.68
CA ILE A 491 -6.85 -16.02 18.74
C ILE A 491 -6.76 -15.36 17.37
N PHE A 492 -7.90 -15.27 16.68
CA PHE A 492 -8.04 -14.67 15.35
C PHE A 492 -9.13 -13.60 15.36
N LEU A 493 -8.75 -12.43 15.86
CA LEU A 493 -9.55 -11.22 15.98
C LEU A 493 -8.78 -10.03 15.37
N GLY A 494 -9.44 -8.89 15.18
CA GLY A 494 -8.81 -7.73 14.57
C GLY A 494 -9.74 -6.98 13.63
N PRO A 495 -10.34 -7.63 12.60
CA PRO A 495 -11.18 -6.94 11.64
C PRO A 495 -12.24 -6.04 12.27
N ASN A 496 -12.97 -6.52 13.27
CA ASN A 496 -14.00 -5.74 13.97
C ASN A 496 -13.40 -4.68 14.92
N ASP A 497 -12.23 -4.95 15.50
CA ASP A 497 -11.53 -4.06 16.42
C ASP A 497 -11.00 -2.80 15.71
N ILE A 498 -10.58 -2.94 14.45
CA ILE A 498 -9.97 -1.86 13.66
C ILE A 498 -10.94 -1.17 12.70
N PHE A 499 -12.13 -1.73 12.50
CA PHE A 499 -13.03 -1.37 11.40
C PHE A 499 -13.42 0.11 11.42
N SER A 500 -13.76 0.62 12.61
CA SER A 500 -14.21 1.99 12.83
C SER A 500 -13.07 2.96 13.16
N LEU A 501 -11.83 2.49 13.27
CA LEU A 501 -10.69 3.33 13.60
C LEU A 501 -10.30 4.21 12.41
N ASN A 502 -9.86 5.43 12.70
CA ASN A 502 -9.33 6.38 11.74
C ASN A 502 -7.94 6.83 12.18
N ASP A 503 -7.27 7.71 11.42
CA ASP A 503 -5.89 8.12 11.71
C ASP A 503 -5.71 8.73 13.11
N ALA A 504 -6.73 9.41 13.64
CA ALA A 504 -6.68 9.99 14.98
C ALA A 504 -6.91 8.96 16.10
N THR A 505 -7.61 7.86 15.83
CA THR A 505 -8.01 6.87 16.85
C THR A 505 -7.26 5.55 16.75
N LEU A 506 -6.51 5.32 15.66
CA LEU A 506 -5.88 4.04 15.36
C LEU A 506 -4.96 3.55 16.48
N GLU A 507 -3.91 4.30 16.82
CA GLU A 507 -2.91 3.84 17.79
C GLU A 507 -3.52 3.54 19.19
N ALA A 508 -4.43 4.39 19.66
CA ALA A 508 -5.13 4.17 20.94
C ALA A 508 -6.08 2.95 20.90
N GLY A 509 -6.76 2.76 19.76
CA GLY A 509 -7.61 1.59 19.54
C GLY A 509 -6.80 0.29 19.48
N LEU A 510 -5.63 0.30 18.83
CA LEU A 510 -4.71 -0.85 18.78
C LEU A 510 -4.16 -1.20 20.16
N ALA A 511 -3.74 -0.21 20.95
CA ALA A 511 -3.32 -0.41 22.33
C ALA A 511 -4.43 -1.08 23.15
N THR A 512 -5.65 -0.54 23.07
CA THR A 512 -6.82 -1.09 23.75
C THR A 512 -7.08 -2.54 23.31
N MET A 513 -7.08 -2.81 22.01
CA MET A 513 -7.27 -4.17 21.49
C MET A 513 -6.23 -5.14 22.04
N LEU A 514 -4.94 -4.78 21.99
CA LEU A 514 -3.86 -5.68 22.41
C LEU A 514 -3.81 -5.91 23.93
N ASP A 515 -4.25 -4.94 24.74
CA ASP A 515 -4.42 -5.16 26.17
C ASP A 515 -5.49 -6.24 26.44
N HIS A 516 -6.56 -6.30 25.64
CA HIS A 516 -7.56 -7.36 25.75
C HIS A 516 -7.06 -8.70 25.18
N TYR A 517 -6.23 -8.70 24.14
CA TYR A 517 -5.52 -9.93 23.73
C TYR A 517 -4.69 -10.49 24.87
N ASP A 518 -3.95 -9.64 25.59
CA ASP A 518 -3.11 -10.07 26.71
C ASP A 518 -3.95 -10.63 27.86
N LEU A 519 -5.16 -10.12 28.10
CA LEU A 519 -6.10 -10.74 29.05
C LEU A 519 -6.53 -12.15 28.61
N LEU A 520 -6.82 -12.33 27.31
CA LEU A 520 -7.23 -13.63 26.76
C LEU A 520 -6.07 -14.64 26.76
N ILE A 521 -4.86 -14.23 26.42
CA ILE A 521 -3.66 -15.07 26.53
C ILE A 521 -3.39 -15.39 28.01
N GLY A 522 -3.48 -14.38 28.87
CA GLY A 522 -3.23 -14.48 30.31
C GLY A 522 -4.17 -15.46 31.00
N MET A 523 -5.47 -15.48 30.67
CA MET A 523 -6.40 -16.45 31.26
C MET A 523 -6.06 -17.89 30.86
N VAL A 524 -5.59 -18.12 29.62
CA VAL A 524 -5.18 -19.44 29.13
C VAL A 524 -3.95 -19.91 29.89
N HIS A 525 -2.88 -19.11 29.92
CA HIS A 525 -1.63 -19.47 30.58
C HIS A 525 -1.75 -19.54 32.11
N LYS A 526 -2.65 -18.77 32.72
CA LYS A 526 -2.96 -18.90 34.15
C LYS A 526 -3.51 -20.27 34.48
N PHE A 527 -4.31 -20.86 33.60
CA PHE A 527 -4.85 -22.21 33.79
C PHE A 527 -3.88 -23.31 33.33
N SER A 528 -3.20 -23.09 32.19
CA SER A 528 -2.28 -24.04 31.57
C SER A 528 -1.09 -23.32 30.93
N PRO A 529 0.03 -23.19 31.65
CA PRO A 529 1.27 -22.59 31.12
C PRO A 529 1.88 -23.37 29.95
N SER A 530 1.47 -24.63 29.74
CA SER A 530 1.96 -25.48 28.65
C SER A 530 1.15 -25.37 27.37
N THR A 531 -0.07 -24.82 27.43
CA THR A 531 -0.91 -24.59 26.25
C THR A 531 -0.22 -23.60 25.33
N ARG A 532 -0.12 -23.92 24.04
CA ARG A 532 0.48 -23.03 23.04
C ARG A 532 -0.58 -22.10 22.47
N VAL A 533 -0.32 -20.80 22.52
CA VAL A 533 -1.23 -19.78 21.99
C VAL A 533 -0.72 -19.25 20.65
N GLY A 534 -1.49 -19.48 19.59
CA GLY A 534 -1.25 -18.94 18.26
C GLY A 534 -2.02 -17.64 18.05
N VAL A 535 -1.31 -16.51 18.01
CA VAL A 535 -1.83 -15.20 17.61
C VAL A 535 -1.87 -15.16 16.08
N MET A 536 -3.07 -15.32 15.50
CA MET A 536 -3.25 -15.33 14.05
C MET A 536 -3.29 -13.91 13.53
N LEU A 537 -2.38 -13.57 12.61
CA LEU A 537 -2.30 -12.23 12.04
C LEU A 537 -3.54 -11.94 11.16
N PRO A 538 -4.23 -10.80 11.37
CA PRO A 538 -5.56 -10.54 10.82
C PRO A 538 -5.59 -10.60 9.30
N VAL A 539 -6.72 -11.01 8.72
CA VAL A 539 -6.86 -11.11 7.26
C VAL A 539 -6.61 -9.76 6.57
N PRO A 540 -5.90 -9.72 5.44
CA PRO A 540 -5.76 -8.53 4.62
C PRO A 540 -7.10 -8.12 3.97
N ALA A 541 -7.11 -6.92 3.37
CA ALA A 541 -8.24 -6.44 2.58
C ALA A 541 -8.39 -7.28 1.29
N ALA A 542 -9.62 -7.48 0.81
CA ALA A 542 -9.85 -7.86 -0.59
C ALA A 542 -9.12 -6.92 -1.56
N ALA A 543 -8.75 -7.39 -2.76
CA ALA A 543 -7.94 -6.60 -3.70
C ALA A 543 -8.68 -5.37 -4.28
N SER A 544 -10.01 -5.41 -4.39
CA SER A 544 -10.80 -4.34 -5.02
C SER A 544 -11.57 -3.47 -4.02
N GLN A 545 -11.70 -2.18 -4.34
CA GLN A 545 -12.64 -1.27 -3.66
C GLN A 545 -14.10 -1.70 -3.89
N ASP A 546 -14.41 -2.40 -4.98
CA ASP A 546 -15.77 -2.92 -5.24
C ASP A 546 -16.24 -3.85 -4.11
N ALA A 547 -15.32 -4.64 -3.55
CA ALA A 547 -15.61 -5.59 -2.48
C ALA A 547 -16.09 -4.89 -1.20
N PHE A 548 -15.45 -3.76 -0.89
CA PHE A 548 -15.86 -2.90 0.23
C PHE A 548 -17.12 -2.11 -0.11
N GLY A 549 -17.27 -1.66 -1.35
CA GLY A 549 -18.50 -1.00 -1.83
C GLY A 549 -19.73 -1.91 -1.71
N ALA A 550 -19.59 -3.19 -2.03
CA ALA A 550 -20.67 -4.17 -1.97
C ALA A 550 -21.16 -4.41 -0.53
N ASN A 551 -20.26 -4.52 0.45
CA ASN A 551 -20.67 -4.78 1.85
C ASN A 551 -20.92 -3.53 2.67
N TYR A 552 -20.23 -2.43 2.36
CA TYR A 552 -20.12 -1.29 3.25
C TYR A 552 -20.43 0.03 2.56
N ALA A 553 -20.79 0.03 1.27
CA ALA A 553 -21.00 1.24 0.47
C ALA A 553 -19.81 2.21 0.61
N THR A 554 -20.04 3.38 1.23
CA THR A 554 -19.00 4.38 1.52
C THR A 554 -18.58 4.40 2.99
N GLY A 555 -19.16 3.54 3.83
CA GLY A 555 -18.89 3.46 5.26
C GLY A 555 -17.52 2.88 5.62
N GLN A 556 -16.88 2.18 4.68
CA GLN A 556 -15.49 1.74 4.81
C GLN A 556 -14.80 1.66 3.46
N THR A 557 -13.59 2.21 3.36
CA THR A 557 -12.76 2.09 2.15
C THR A 557 -11.76 0.95 2.29
N ARG A 558 -11.39 0.32 1.17
CA ARG A 558 -10.32 -0.68 1.12
C ARG A 558 -9.03 -0.12 1.70
N TRP A 559 -8.69 1.12 1.35
CA TRP A 559 -7.44 1.75 1.78
C TRP A 559 -7.37 1.95 3.29
N GLN A 560 -8.44 2.49 3.90
CA GLN A 560 -8.50 2.66 5.36
C GLN A 560 -8.37 1.32 6.07
N TYR A 561 -9.10 0.30 5.63
CA TYR A 561 -8.99 -1.04 6.22
C TYR A 561 -7.58 -1.62 6.06
N LYS A 562 -7.00 -1.58 4.85
CA LYS A 562 -5.64 -2.08 4.59
C LYS A 562 -4.62 -1.41 5.50
N ARG A 563 -4.65 -0.09 5.61
CA ARG A 563 -3.74 0.68 6.48
C ARG A 563 -3.89 0.28 7.94
N ASN A 564 -5.12 0.25 8.45
CA ASN A 564 -5.38 -0.11 9.85
C ASN A 564 -4.96 -1.55 10.14
N GLN A 565 -5.24 -2.48 9.22
CA GLN A 565 -4.90 -3.90 9.35
C GLN A 565 -3.40 -4.11 9.32
N HIS A 566 -2.69 -3.45 8.41
CA HIS A 566 -1.23 -3.53 8.34
C HIS A 566 -0.59 -2.95 9.60
N ARG A 567 -1.12 -1.83 10.11
CA ARG A 567 -0.65 -1.24 11.37
C ARG A 567 -0.88 -2.16 12.56
N LEU A 568 -2.02 -2.85 12.62
CA LEU A 568 -2.28 -3.88 13.61
C LEU A 568 -1.28 -5.05 13.49
N VAL A 569 -0.96 -5.50 12.28
CA VAL A 569 0.06 -6.54 12.06
C VAL A 569 1.39 -6.10 12.65
N GLU A 570 1.87 -4.89 12.37
CA GLU A 570 3.13 -4.38 12.95
C GLU A 570 3.10 -4.41 14.49
N TRP A 571 2.02 -3.92 15.10
CA TRP A 571 1.86 -3.95 16.56
C TRP A 571 1.86 -5.38 17.12
N MET A 572 1.24 -6.33 16.42
CA MET A 572 1.26 -7.74 16.82
C MET A 572 2.65 -8.36 16.65
N LEU A 573 3.38 -8.02 15.57
CA LEU A 573 4.77 -8.45 15.37
C LEU A 573 5.66 -7.96 16.52
N ASP A 574 5.51 -6.68 16.89
CA ASP A 574 6.31 -6.07 17.97
C ASP A 574 5.93 -6.64 19.35
N ARG A 575 4.64 -6.85 19.65
CA ARG A 575 4.18 -7.28 20.98
C ARG A 575 4.34 -8.79 21.23
N TYR A 576 4.26 -9.61 20.19
CA TYR A 576 4.24 -11.07 20.31
C TYR A 576 5.42 -11.78 19.61
N GLY A 577 6.16 -11.09 18.75
CA GLY A 577 7.36 -11.64 18.12
C GLY A 577 8.43 -12.02 19.14
N GLY A 578 9.04 -13.19 18.96
CA GLY A 578 10.13 -13.68 19.83
C GLY A 578 9.68 -14.23 21.18
N ARG A 579 8.36 -14.39 21.42
CA ARG A 579 7.79 -14.91 22.68
C ARG A 579 7.51 -16.42 22.64
N ASP A 580 8.14 -17.15 21.71
CA ASP A 580 7.98 -18.60 21.57
C ASP A 580 8.34 -19.37 22.86
N SER A 581 9.31 -18.87 23.65
CA SER A 581 9.67 -19.45 24.95
C SER A 581 8.55 -19.34 26.00
N GLU A 582 7.65 -18.37 25.83
CA GLU A 582 6.44 -18.20 26.65
C GLU A 582 5.26 -19.00 26.08
N ARG A 583 5.46 -19.82 25.05
CA ARG A 583 4.41 -20.56 24.32
C ARG A 583 3.41 -19.64 23.61
N ILE A 584 3.81 -18.39 23.32
CA ILE A 584 3.05 -17.44 22.49
C ILE A 584 3.73 -17.38 21.13
N HIS A 585 2.97 -17.66 20.07
CA HIS A 585 3.49 -17.75 18.72
C HIS A 585 2.66 -16.89 17.77
N LEU A 586 3.32 -16.29 16.78
CA LEU A 586 2.65 -15.65 15.66
C LEU A 586 2.32 -16.68 14.57
N VAL A 587 1.09 -16.66 14.07
CA VAL A 587 0.69 -17.46 12.92
C VAL A 587 0.54 -16.52 11.70
N PRO A 588 1.36 -16.67 10.64
CA PRO A 588 1.47 -15.72 9.54
C PRO A 588 0.33 -15.83 8.51
N THR A 589 -0.91 -15.90 8.98
CA THR A 589 -2.12 -16.12 8.17
C THR A 589 -2.31 -15.08 7.07
N HIS A 590 -2.05 -13.80 7.36
CA HIS A 590 -2.23 -12.71 6.41
C HIS A 590 -1.33 -12.85 5.16
N ALA A 591 -0.12 -13.40 5.30
CA ALA A 591 0.85 -13.46 4.21
C ALA A 591 0.46 -14.47 3.11
N ASN A 592 -0.29 -15.52 3.47
CA ASN A 592 -0.61 -16.65 2.57
C ASN A 592 -1.89 -16.46 1.75
N LEU A 593 -2.69 -15.42 2.03
CA LEU A 593 -4.03 -15.25 1.46
C LEU A 593 -4.02 -14.57 0.10
N ASP A 594 -4.65 -15.17 -0.91
CA ASP A 594 -4.85 -14.54 -2.22
C ASP A 594 -6.02 -13.54 -2.19
N CYS A 595 -5.70 -12.26 -2.02
CA CYS A 595 -6.71 -11.20 -1.98
C CYS A 595 -7.40 -10.92 -3.31
N GLN A 596 -6.82 -11.37 -4.43
CA GLN A 596 -7.31 -11.10 -5.77
C GLN A 596 -8.24 -12.20 -6.25
N HIS A 597 -7.85 -13.46 -6.11
CA HIS A 597 -8.56 -14.59 -6.69
C HIS A 597 -9.39 -15.40 -5.70
N ASN A 598 -9.11 -15.30 -4.40
CA ASN A 598 -9.79 -16.10 -3.38
C ASN A 598 -10.76 -15.30 -2.50
N TYR A 599 -11.28 -14.19 -3.02
CA TYR A 599 -12.41 -13.47 -2.45
C TYR A 599 -13.65 -13.65 -3.33
N PRO A 600 -14.86 -13.68 -2.74
CA PRO A 600 -16.07 -13.94 -3.50
C PRO A 600 -16.33 -12.82 -4.51
N THR A 601 -16.86 -13.23 -5.66
CA THR A 601 -17.24 -12.34 -6.76
C THR A 601 -18.69 -12.55 -7.15
N GLU A 602 -19.31 -11.50 -7.69
CA GLU A 602 -20.62 -11.58 -8.32
C GLU A 602 -20.60 -10.94 -9.71
N GLU A 603 -21.46 -11.44 -10.60
CA GLU A 603 -21.74 -10.76 -11.85
C GLU A 603 -22.70 -9.60 -11.60
N SER A 604 -22.29 -8.39 -11.99
CA SER A 604 -23.13 -7.19 -11.95
C SER A 604 -22.97 -6.38 -13.23
N LEU A 605 -23.97 -5.54 -13.55
CA LEU A 605 -23.86 -4.61 -14.67
C LEU A 605 -22.73 -3.61 -14.40
N TRP A 606 -22.04 -3.16 -15.45
CA TRP A 606 -21.02 -2.12 -15.29
C TRP A 606 -21.62 -0.78 -14.84
N ASN A 607 -22.83 -0.48 -15.32
CA ASN A 607 -23.70 0.63 -14.92
C ASN A 607 -25.13 0.32 -15.41
N ALA A 608 -26.11 1.13 -14.99
CA ALA A 608 -27.52 0.90 -15.28
C ALA A 608 -27.86 0.85 -16.79
N ASP A 609 -27.10 1.56 -17.63
CA ASP A 609 -27.35 1.69 -19.06
C ASP A 609 -26.49 0.75 -19.92
N THR A 610 -25.59 -0.01 -19.29
CA THR A 610 -24.71 -0.96 -19.97
C THR A 610 -25.21 -2.39 -19.72
N PRO A 611 -25.74 -3.10 -20.74
CA PRO A 611 -26.27 -4.45 -20.57
C PRO A 611 -25.16 -5.50 -20.33
N LEU A 612 -23.89 -5.13 -20.56
CA LEU A 612 -22.75 -5.99 -20.27
C LEU A 612 -22.53 -6.12 -18.77
N LYS A 613 -22.36 -7.37 -18.33
CA LYS A 613 -21.97 -7.70 -16.96
C LYS A 613 -20.46 -7.87 -16.83
N GLY A 614 -19.96 -7.60 -15.64
CA GLY A 614 -18.60 -7.87 -15.20
C GLY A 614 -18.58 -8.61 -13.89
N LEU A 615 -17.48 -9.32 -13.62
CA LEU A 615 -17.21 -9.89 -12.30
C LEU A 615 -16.63 -8.81 -11.39
N ARG A 616 -17.28 -8.60 -10.24
CA ARG A 616 -16.78 -7.72 -9.18
C ARG A 616 -16.61 -8.53 -7.90
N GLN A 617 -15.53 -8.29 -7.16
CA GLN A 617 -15.45 -8.79 -5.79
C GLN A 617 -16.57 -8.17 -4.97
N ASN A 618 -17.22 -8.95 -4.12
CA ASN A 618 -18.40 -8.52 -3.36
C ASN A 618 -18.26 -8.71 -1.84
N ASN A 619 -17.06 -9.07 -1.35
CA ASN A 619 -16.79 -9.05 0.08
C ASN A 619 -15.41 -8.50 0.44
N GLY A 620 -15.36 -7.50 1.33
CA GLY A 620 -14.12 -6.80 1.66
C GLY A 620 -13.21 -7.54 2.65
N VAL A 621 -13.78 -8.43 3.49
CA VAL A 621 -13.08 -9.04 4.64
C VAL A 621 -13.15 -10.57 4.61
N HIS A 622 -14.28 -11.15 4.20
CA HIS A 622 -14.46 -12.59 4.14
C HIS A 622 -13.96 -13.17 2.80
N PRO A 623 -12.96 -14.05 2.83
CA PRO A 623 -12.55 -14.77 1.63
C PRO A 623 -13.59 -15.82 1.23
N SER A 624 -13.45 -16.34 0.01
CA SER A 624 -14.13 -17.56 -0.45
C SER A 624 -13.53 -18.83 0.20
N ASP A 625 -14.16 -19.99 0.02
CA ASP A 625 -13.68 -21.26 0.58
C ASP A 625 -12.18 -21.54 0.31
N PRO A 626 -11.65 -21.37 -0.92
CA PRO A 626 -10.21 -21.49 -1.18
C PRO A 626 -9.33 -20.54 -0.36
N GLY A 627 -9.80 -19.33 -0.05
CA GLY A 627 -9.06 -18.38 0.77
C GLY A 627 -9.13 -18.74 2.26
N TYR A 628 -10.28 -19.21 2.74
CA TYR A 628 -10.35 -19.84 4.06
C TYR A 628 -9.45 -21.08 4.17
N ASP A 629 -9.31 -21.86 3.11
CA ASP A 629 -8.39 -22.98 3.06
C ASP A 629 -6.92 -22.53 3.20
N GLN A 630 -6.54 -21.37 2.66
CA GLN A 630 -5.22 -20.77 2.87
C GLN A 630 -4.98 -20.34 4.32
N ILE A 631 -6.01 -19.85 5.01
CA ILE A 631 -5.97 -19.59 6.46
C ILE A 631 -5.76 -20.91 7.22
N GLY A 632 -6.54 -21.94 6.87
CA GLY A 632 -6.44 -23.27 7.49
C GLY A 632 -5.08 -23.92 7.26
N ASN A 633 -4.49 -23.79 6.07
CA ASN A 633 -3.15 -24.29 5.77
C ASN A 633 -2.08 -23.62 6.66
N SER A 634 -2.20 -22.31 6.89
CA SER A 634 -1.27 -21.55 7.75
C SER A 634 -1.34 -22.02 9.21
N LEU A 635 -2.57 -22.24 9.71
CA LEU A 635 -2.80 -22.76 11.05
C LEU A 635 -2.30 -24.21 11.20
N TYR A 636 -2.60 -25.06 10.22
CA TYR A 636 -2.11 -26.44 10.18
C TYR A 636 -0.58 -26.51 10.20
N ALA A 637 0.11 -25.66 9.44
CA ALA A 637 1.57 -25.58 9.44
C ALA A 637 2.11 -25.20 10.82
N TRP A 638 1.50 -24.21 11.48
CA TRP A 638 1.88 -23.85 12.85
C TRP A 638 1.65 -24.99 13.85
N ILE A 639 0.52 -25.72 13.77
CA ILE A 639 0.27 -26.89 14.63
C ILE A 639 1.37 -27.94 14.43
N LYS A 640 1.68 -28.32 13.19
CA LYS A 640 2.71 -29.32 12.94
C LYS A 640 4.09 -28.88 13.44
N ALA A 641 4.43 -27.60 13.34
CA ALA A 641 5.69 -27.09 13.86
C ALA A 641 5.81 -27.24 15.39
N ASN A 642 4.68 -27.29 16.09
CA ASN A 642 4.62 -27.16 17.55
C ASN A 642 4.02 -28.37 18.27
N VAL A 643 3.56 -29.39 17.54
CA VAL A 643 3.12 -30.67 18.12
C VAL A 643 4.34 -31.50 18.56
N GLU A 644 4.24 -32.11 19.73
CA GLU A 644 5.31 -32.82 20.44
C GLU A 644 5.03 -34.31 20.68
#